data_AF-A0A935WJA3-F1
#
_entry.id   AF-A0A935WJA3-F1
#
_cell.length_a   1.000
_cell.length_b   1.000
_cell.length_c   1.000
_cell.angle_alpha   90.00
_cell.angle_beta   90.00
_cell.angle_gamma   90.00
#
_symmetry.space_group_name_H-M   'P 1'
#
loop_
_entity.id
_entity.type
_entity.pdbx_description
1 polymer ?
#
loop_
_entity_poly.entity_id
_entity_poly.type
_entity_poly.pdbx_seq_one_letter_code
_entity_poly.pdbx_strand_id
1 'polypeptide(L)'
;MTRLLALLTVAAPLALAAQDFPAAPPPATPLVATGLPLAQEALLANGLRLVVLPRPRQPVVSLTLAIPAGSAYDPADKEGTADVMAGLLTRGAGDRSAAELERAVDALGGSVTAFADPDFVTVRADATTDQAAAAFALLGDMVLRPVFTEAELAALKQRTAASLEDRLSEPAGLAARIFLLAAYRRHPYARRPTPASVNAVTRADVLAFHAARVRPAGSTLVVTGDITLAAAQRLATQALGSWKGLRPAALVVPAQLGTGPKGIVLVHSPGATTANLIAGTTTWGGADSSYVAGEVMTRILGDNRSGRLVRAFGERGWTDIAGASFLRTARLGLFQASAIVPLEAADSAVRELRAQFTALRTDLVPARELERAREAVAGRFGVDLQTSAQVSQALAQARALGLPASYLTTYRAKATAVTAAQVRAVARRVLPATGLAMVIVGDASRLYRPLSALGEVTIFSPDGSVLSPEAVLPLAPRSRSTRGGGGPHRLAGDRRARGRRGAAGDAGEPRRRQPGVHRADRHRHRHQPIHHRGVRHRRPHAERGTDGQGAGAGHQDLPPLRRRPGEGHRPARRRHRSAPAGHGHRRHRHGDRRQRHPGHPALPGVGREPAMDLPGLRLRGERAPRAHPDRVRHRAGAGARGHLRGLPRRPRGRQPAGVLLRDHDGAPPRGAGGAERFPDRVPGRQQVILPEVRMTLRSVFPGRATLALPALLVVGCAQAGPGTVTPQAAGPTAGSWTRPQYPSTYHRHADGAVLLRNATILTATGQELRNASILLRDGKIEAVGGDLAPPAGVAVVDATGKYITPGLIDSHSHIGVYAAPGTFAEDDGNEATNPVTAEVWAEHSFWPQDPQIPLAIAGGITVAQILPGSANLIGGRSVTIRMLPGRTVQELKFPGAPYGLKMACGENPKRVYQSRGPSTRMGNVAGYRAAWIEAEAYRRAWDRWNQTHQGDPPARNLRLETLAGVLRGEILVHNHCYRADEMAVMLDIAKEFGYQIRSFHHVVEGYKIADLLAQAGVAASVWSDWWGFKMESFDAVLENAALIQQAGARPIIHSDSPEGIQRLNQEAAKAMYAGIRAGIPITRDQALRWITANPAWALGIDGVTGTLEVGKAADVVVWSGDPFSVYSKAERVYNDGWLVFDRNDPTRRPATDFNVGQAAPGVGR
;
A
#
# COMPACT_ATOMS: atom_id res chain seq x y z
N MET A 1 46.42 -52.74 -30.04
CA MET A 1 47.47 -52.00 -30.79
C MET A 1 46.83 -50.81 -31.50
N THR A 2 47.63 -49.81 -31.89
CA THR A 2 47.23 -48.43 -32.18
C THR A 2 46.42 -48.25 -33.47
N ARG A 3 45.11 -47.90 -33.35
CA ARG A 3 44.38 -46.91 -34.20
C ARG A 3 42.86 -46.77 -33.95
N LEU A 4 42.24 -47.54 -33.05
CA LEU A 4 40.77 -47.58 -32.90
C LEU A 4 40.24 -46.96 -31.58
N LEU A 5 40.63 -45.73 -31.23
CA LEU A 5 40.32 -45.15 -29.91
C LEU A 5 40.25 -43.60 -29.93
N ALA A 6 39.49 -43.01 -30.87
CA ALA A 6 39.49 -41.56 -31.11
C ALA A 6 38.15 -40.96 -31.61
N LEU A 7 37.00 -41.59 -31.33
CA LEU A 7 35.70 -41.17 -31.91
C LEU A 7 34.49 -41.29 -30.94
N LEU A 8 34.72 -41.07 -29.64
CA LEU A 8 33.68 -41.08 -28.60
C LEU A 8 33.93 -39.99 -27.54
N THR A 9 33.80 -38.71 -27.92
CA THR A 9 33.60 -37.55 -26.99
C THR A 9 33.34 -36.24 -27.77
N VAL A 10 32.14 -36.04 -28.31
CA VAL A 10 31.66 -34.70 -28.72
C VAL A 10 30.22 -34.47 -28.23
N ALA A 11 30.00 -34.71 -26.93
CA ALA A 11 28.97 -33.97 -26.20
C ALA A 11 29.58 -32.62 -25.83
N ALA A 12 29.41 -31.62 -26.69
CA ALA A 12 29.86 -30.26 -26.39
C ALA A 12 29.12 -29.78 -25.14
N PRO A 13 29.79 -29.44 -24.03
CA PRO A 13 29.11 -28.85 -22.90
C PRO A 13 28.57 -27.49 -23.35
N LEU A 14 27.27 -27.27 -23.16
CA LEU A 14 26.72 -25.93 -23.05
C LEU A 14 27.25 -25.34 -21.74
N ALA A 15 28.49 -24.89 -21.80
CA ALA A 15 29.05 -24.05 -20.76
C ALA A 15 28.16 -22.80 -20.71
N LEU A 16 27.42 -22.66 -19.62
CA LEU A 16 26.99 -21.34 -19.19
C LEU A 16 28.28 -20.55 -18.96
N ALA A 17 28.65 -19.72 -19.93
CA ALA A 17 29.58 -18.65 -19.67
C ALA A 17 28.97 -17.85 -18.52
N ALA A 18 29.66 -17.80 -17.39
CA ALA A 18 29.27 -16.92 -16.30
C ALA A 18 29.12 -15.52 -16.90
N GLN A 19 27.97 -14.87 -16.70
CA GLN A 19 27.82 -13.49 -17.14
C GLN A 19 28.83 -12.66 -16.36
N ASP A 20 29.77 -12.03 -17.08
CA ASP A 20 30.69 -11.08 -16.46
C ASP A 20 29.87 -10.04 -15.71
N PHE A 21 30.02 -10.02 -14.39
CA PHE A 21 29.19 -9.23 -13.50
C PHE A 21 29.26 -7.76 -13.93
N PRO A 22 28.12 -7.06 -14.15
CA PRO A 22 28.12 -5.75 -14.79
C PRO A 22 28.84 -4.70 -13.91
N ALA A 23 30.15 -4.53 -14.18
CA ALA A 23 31.06 -3.67 -13.41
C ALA A 23 30.76 -2.18 -13.57
N ALA A 24 29.94 -1.82 -14.56
CA ALA A 24 29.19 -0.58 -14.61
C ALA A 24 27.69 -0.93 -14.63
N PRO A 25 26.81 -0.10 -14.03
CA PRO A 25 25.37 -0.26 -14.24
C PRO A 25 25.05 -0.19 -15.73
N PRO A 26 24.00 -0.88 -16.22
CA PRO A 26 23.60 -0.80 -17.62
C PRO A 26 23.45 0.68 -18.02
N PRO A 27 23.96 1.09 -19.19
CA PRO A 27 23.99 2.50 -19.58
C PRO A 27 22.58 3.05 -19.54
N ALA A 28 22.34 3.98 -18.60
CA ALA A 28 21.00 4.39 -18.19
C ALA A 28 20.14 4.69 -19.42
N THR A 29 19.10 3.87 -19.64
CA THR A 29 18.31 3.87 -20.87
C THR A 29 17.96 5.32 -21.21
N PRO A 30 18.44 5.87 -22.35
CA PRO A 30 18.39 7.30 -22.60
C PRO A 30 16.98 7.79 -22.37
N LEU A 31 16.78 8.64 -21.34
CA LEU A 31 15.46 8.95 -20.78
C LEU A 31 14.54 9.43 -21.89
N VAL A 32 13.75 8.49 -22.43
CA VAL A 32 12.89 8.77 -23.57
C VAL A 32 11.97 9.88 -23.12
N ALA A 33 12.03 11.00 -23.82
CA ALA A 33 11.31 12.21 -23.44
C ALA A 33 9.80 12.06 -23.72
N THR A 34 9.17 11.12 -23.01
CA THR A 34 7.73 10.96 -22.83
C THR A 34 7.19 12.09 -21.95
N GLY A 35 7.60 13.32 -22.25
CA GLY A 35 6.93 14.51 -21.75
C GLY A 35 5.45 14.39 -22.10
N LEU A 36 4.60 14.61 -21.10
CA LEU A 36 3.16 14.66 -21.33
C LEU A 36 2.88 15.62 -22.49
N PRO A 37 2.06 15.26 -23.49
CA PRO A 37 1.70 16.21 -24.53
C PRO A 37 1.02 17.43 -23.89
N LEU A 38 1.06 18.58 -24.56
CA LEU A 38 0.31 19.74 -24.07
C LEU A 38 -1.19 19.39 -24.09
N ALA A 39 -1.85 19.57 -22.96
CA ALA A 39 -3.30 19.40 -22.86
C ALA A 39 -4.01 20.38 -23.80
N GLN A 40 -5.00 19.88 -24.52
CA GLN A 40 -5.81 20.65 -25.47
C GLN A 40 -6.89 21.41 -24.68
N GLU A 41 -7.18 22.67 -25.04
CA GLU A 41 -8.15 23.48 -24.30
C GLU A 41 -9.27 23.98 -25.21
N ALA A 42 -10.49 24.01 -24.66
CA ALA A 42 -11.68 24.59 -25.26
C ALA A 42 -12.47 25.39 -24.22
N LEU A 43 -13.31 26.31 -24.68
CA LEU A 43 -14.26 27.04 -23.84
C LEU A 43 -15.67 26.65 -24.30
N LEU A 44 -16.49 26.15 -23.38
CA LEU A 44 -17.90 25.88 -23.68
C LEU A 44 -18.70 27.19 -23.72
N ALA A 45 -19.85 27.20 -24.41
CA ALA A 45 -20.67 28.40 -24.61
C ALA A 45 -21.17 29.06 -23.30
N ASN A 46 -21.19 28.32 -22.18
CA ASN A 46 -21.54 28.84 -20.85
C ASN A 46 -20.33 29.33 -20.02
N GLY A 47 -19.12 29.37 -20.61
CA GLY A 47 -17.91 29.85 -19.96
C GLY A 47 -17.13 28.83 -19.12
N LEU A 48 -17.56 27.56 -19.10
CA LEU A 48 -16.77 26.47 -18.51
C LEU A 48 -15.52 26.20 -19.38
N ARG A 49 -14.32 26.28 -18.79
CA ARG A 49 -13.09 25.85 -19.46
C ARG A 49 -13.01 24.33 -19.44
N LEU A 50 -12.80 23.72 -20.61
CA LEU A 50 -12.52 22.31 -20.78
C LEU A 50 -11.04 22.12 -21.13
N VAL A 51 -10.35 21.22 -20.43
CA VAL A 51 -8.93 20.89 -20.64
C VAL A 51 -8.80 19.38 -20.80
N VAL A 52 -8.28 18.90 -21.93
CA VAL A 52 -8.27 17.47 -22.29
C VAL A 52 -6.86 16.98 -22.56
N LEU A 53 -6.46 15.88 -21.91
CA LEU A 53 -5.22 15.17 -22.19
C LEU A 53 -5.51 13.71 -22.60
N PRO A 54 -5.59 13.43 -23.92
CA PRO A 54 -5.79 12.06 -24.42
C PRO A 54 -4.64 11.12 -24.00
N ARG A 55 -4.99 9.96 -23.46
CA ARG A 55 -4.09 8.89 -23.01
C ARG A 55 -4.67 7.51 -23.40
N PRO A 56 -4.70 7.14 -24.70
CA PRO A 56 -5.34 5.92 -25.23
C PRO A 56 -4.58 4.60 -24.91
N ARG A 57 -3.85 4.54 -23.78
CA ARG A 57 -3.08 3.37 -23.34
C ARG A 57 -3.77 2.55 -22.26
N GLN A 58 -4.86 3.08 -21.69
CA GLN A 58 -5.65 2.45 -20.62
C GLN A 58 -7.13 2.79 -20.89
N PRO A 59 -8.07 1.83 -20.82
CA PRO A 59 -9.49 2.06 -21.10
C PRO A 59 -10.20 2.71 -19.89
N VAL A 60 -9.69 3.87 -19.45
CA VAL A 60 -10.20 4.66 -18.32
C VAL A 60 -10.29 6.14 -18.68
N VAL A 61 -11.18 6.86 -18.01
CA VAL A 61 -11.31 8.31 -18.05
C VAL A 61 -11.41 8.89 -16.64
N SER A 62 -10.70 10.00 -16.40
CA SER A 62 -10.63 10.72 -15.13
C SER A 62 -11.00 12.18 -15.31
N LEU A 63 -12.17 12.56 -14.78
CA LEU A 63 -12.74 13.90 -14.80
C LEU A 63 -12.44 14.61 -13.48
N THR A 64 -11.92 15.83 -13.53
CA THR A 64 -11.70 16.70 -12.35
C THR A 64 -12.26 18.09 -12.63
N LEU A 65 -13.38 18.45 -11.99
CA LEU A 65 -13.97 19.78 -12.06
C LEU A 65 -13.52 20.62 -10.86
N ALA A 66 -12.74 21.68 -11.11
CA ALA A 66 -12.36 22.67 -10.12
C ALA A 66 -13.26 23.92 -10.22
N ILE A 67 -13.91 24.27 -9.11
CA ILE A 67 -14.93 25.33 -8.99
C ILE A 67 -14.43 26.39 -7.99
N PRO A 68 -14.40 27.70 -8.30
CA PRO A 68 -13.91 28.77 -7.38
C PRO A 68 -14.80 29.05 -6.15
N ALA A 69 -15.05 28.04 -5.32
CA ALA A 69 -16.05 27.98 -4.26
C ALA A 69 -15.51 27.46 -2.91
N GLY A 70 -14.19 27.53 -2.67
CA GLY A 70 -13.56 27.03 -1.44
C GLY A 70 -13.91 27.79 -0.15
N SER A 71 -13.45 27.27 1.00
CA SER A 71 -13.85 27.73 2.33
C SER A 71 -13.42 29.18 2.69
N ALA A 72 -12.51 29.81 1.93
CA ALA A 72 -12.26 31.25 2.12
C ALA A 72 -13.48 32.12 1.80
N TYR A 73 -14.47 31.60 1.06
CA TYR A 73 -15.74 32.25 0.74
C TYR A 73 -16.87 31.95 1.74
N ASP A 74 -16.66 31.11 2.77
CA ASP A 74 -17.71 30.73 3.73
C ASP A 74 -18.39 31.96 4.35
N PRO A 75 -19.70 31.92 4.67
CA PRO A 75 -20.33 32.98 5.45
C PRO A 75 -19.63 33.16 6.81
N ALA A 76 -19.73 34.36 7.40
CA ALA A 76 -19.27 34.57 8.77
C ALA A 76 -20.07 33.67 9.74
N ASP A 77 -19.37 33.18 10.78
CA ASP A 77 -19.90 32.29 11.82
C ASP A 77 -20.42 30.93 11.32
N LYS A 78 -20.19 30.62 10.03
CA LYS A 78 -20.58 29.38 9.33
C LYS A 78 -19.41 28.79 8.54
N GLU A 79 -18.19 28.99 9.03
CA GLU A 79 -16.99 28.30 8.57
C GLU A 79 -17.22 26.78 8.52
N GLY A 80 -16.86 26.15 7.40
CA GLY A 80 -17.22 24.78 7.04
C GLY A 80 -18.38 24.66 6.04
N THR A 81 -18.99 25.77 5.60
CA THR A 81 -20.09 25.74 4.61
C THR A 81 -19.65 25.10 3.28
N ALA A 82 -18.46 25.45 2.76
CA ALA A 82 -17.92 24.85 1.55
C ALA A 82 -17.61 23.35 1.70
N ASP A 83 -17.06 22.94 2.84
CA ASP A 83 -16.76 21.54 3.17
C ASP A 83 -18.04 20.69 3.29
N VAL A 84 -19.06 21.21 3.99
CA VAL A 84 -20.38 20.59 4.14
C VAL A 84 -21.09 20.51 2.79
N MET A 85 -21.08 21.58 1.98
CA MET A 85 -21.65 21.53 0.63
C MET A 85 -20.95 20.46 -0.21
N ALA A 86 -19.62 20.44 -0.26
CA ALA A 86 -18.85 19.48 -1.05
C ALA A 86 -19.14 18.04 -0.62
N GLY A 87 -19.13 17.76 0.69
CA GLY A 87 -19.47 16.44 1.24
C GLY A 87 -20.91 16.00 1.03
N LEU A 88 -21.83 16.92 0.69
CA LEU A 88 -23.21 16.58 0.30
C LEU A 88 -23.41 16.42 -1.22
N LEU A 89 -22.47 16.84 -2.07
CA LEU A 89 -22.53 16.57 -3.51
C LEU A 89 -22.50 15.06 -3.82
N THR A 90 -21.94 14.25 -2.91
CA THR A 90 -21.92 12.78 -2.98
C THR A 90 -23.06 12.12 -2.19
N ARG A 91 -24.08 12.87 -1.74
CA ARG A 91 -25.19 12.39 -0.89
C ARG A 91 -26.58 12.56 -1.52
N GLY A 92 -26.66 12.28 -2.83
CA GLY A 92 -27.88 12.30 -3.63
C GLY A 92 -27.83 13.36 -4.73
N ALA A 93 -28.07 12.96 -5.97
CA ALA A 93 -27.85 13.77 -7.16
C ALA A 93 -28.80 13.41 -8.31
N GLY A 94 -29.39 14.44 -8.92
CA GLY A 94 -30.52 14.27 -9.82
C GLY A 94 -31.69 13.65 -9.06
N ASP A 95 -32.27 12.62 -9.64
CA ASP A 95 -33.44 11.92 -9.12
C ASP A 95 -33.06 10.72 -8.21
N ARG A 96 -31.78 10.65 -7.77
CA ARG A 96 -31.20 9.54 -6.98
C ARG A 96 -30.97 9.93 -5.52
N SER A 97 -31.37 9.05 -4.60
CA SER A 97 -30.93 9.06 -3.21
C SER A 97 -29.42 8.77 -3.06
N ALA A 98 -28.86 8.92 -1.85
CA ALA A 98 -27.45 8.64 -1.60
C ALA A 98 -27.05 7.19 -1.97
N ALA A 99 -27.85 6.19 -1.58
CA ALA A 99 -27.59 4.77 -1.89
C ALA A 99 -27.86 4.38 -3.36
N GLU A 100 -28.54 5.23 -4.14
CA GLU A 100 -28.69 5.09 -5.59
C GLU A 100 -27.56 5.77 -6.35
N LEU A 101 -27.04 6.89 -5.82
CA LEU A 101 -25.83 7.53 -6.30
C LEU A 101 -24.62 6.62 -6.08
N GLU A 102 -24.49 6.00 -4.90
CA GLU A 102 -23.41 5.05 -4.56
C GLU A 102 -23.38 3.86 -5.54
N ARG A 103 -24.52 3.18 -5.74
CA ARG A 103 -24.65 2.12 -6.76
C ARG A 103 -24.39 2.61 -8.20
N ALA A 104 -24.67 3.87 -8.50
CA ALA A 104 -24.35 4.45 -9.81
C ALA A 104 -22.85 4.76 -9.97
N VAL A 105 -22.11 4.97 -8.87
CA VAL A 105 -20.64 5.09 -8.86
C VAL A 105 -19.98 3.72 -9.03
N ASP A 106 -20.47 2.68 -8.33
CA ASP A 106 -19.98 1.30 -8.50
C ASP A 106 -20.08 0.85 -9.96
N ALA A 107 -21.19 1.18 -10.62
CA ALA A 107 -21.44 0.87 -12.03
C ALA A 107 -20.48 1.57 -13.02
N LEU A 108 -19.75 2.62 -12.61
CA LEU A 108 -18.70 3.24 -13.44
C LEU A 108 -17.41 2.42 -13.51
N GLY A 109 -17.26 1.39 -12.65
CA GLY A 109 -16.00 0.65 -12.49
C GLY A 109 -14.86 1.53 -11.95
N GLY A 110 -15.18 2.56 -11.15
CA GLY A 110 -14.24 3.60 -10.74
C GLY A 110 -14.61 4.25 -9.41
N SER A 111 -14.56 5.59 -9.34
CA SER A 111 -14.77 6.32 -8.07
C SER A 111 -15.31 7.73 -8.29
N VAL A 112 -16.01 8.26 -7.29
CA VAL A 112 -16.46 9.67 -7.25
C VAL A 112 -16.11 10.28 -5.90
N THR A 113 -15.58 11.50 -5.92
CA THR A 113 -15.22 12.25 -4.69
C THR A 113 -15.53 13.74 -4.85
N ALA A 114 -15.81 14.40 -3.74
CA ALA A 114 -15.93 15.85 -3.68
C ALA A 114 -15.32 16.38 -2.37
N PHE A 115 -14.60 17.50 -2.46
CA PHE A 115 -13.92 18.13 -1.31
C PHE A 115 -13.70 19.63 -1.56
N ALA A 116 -13.46 20.38 -0.49
CA ALA A 116 -13.07 21.79 -0.56
C ALA A 116 -11.60 21.98 -0.15
N ASP A 117 -10.97 23.00 -0.74
CA ASP A 117 -9.76 23.65 -0.24
C ASP A 117 -10.10 25.15 0.03
N PRO A 118 -9.16 26.00 0.48
CA PRO A 118 -9.47 27.40 0.76
C PRO A 118 -9.98 28.21 -0.46
N ASP A 119 -9.60 27.85 -1.70
CA ASP A 119 -9.96 28.58 -2.92
C ASP A 119 -11.01 27.86 -3.77
N PHE A 120 -10.99 26.52 -3.80
CA PHE A 120 -11.79 25.70 -4.71
C PHE A 120 -12.64 24.63 -4.01
N VAL A 121 -13.77 24.28 -4.63
CA VAL A 121 -14.41 22.98 -4.46
C VAL A 121 -14.02 22.14 -5.67
N THR A 122 -13.58 20.92 -5.43
CA THR A 122 -13.22 19.95 -6.47
C THR A 122 -14.22 18.80 -6.46
N VAL A 123 -14.73 18.44 -7.64
CA VAL A 123 -15.53 17.23 -7.86
C VAL A 123 -14.78 16.35 -8.85
N ARG A 124 -14.49 15.10 -8.48
CA ARG A 124 -13.78 14.13 -9.31
C ARG A 124 -14.67 12.93 -9.61
N ALA A 125 -14.59 12.43 -10.83
CA ALA A 125 -15.17 11.15 -11.25
C ALA A 125 -14.16 10.37 -12.10
N ASP A 126 -13.95 9.11 -11.77
CA ASP A 126 -13.13 8.15 -12.52
C ASP A 126 -14.02 6.99 -12.97
N ALA A 127 -13.82 6.53 -14.21
CA ALA A 127 -14.63 5.47 -14.82
C ALA A 127 -13.83 4.71 -15.89
N THR A 128 -14.33 3.55 -16.32
CA THR A 128 -13.88 2.91 -17.56
C THR A 128 -14.35 3.70 -18.80
N THR A 129 -13.68 3.54 -19.94
CA THR A 129 -13.95 4.34 -21.15
C THR A 129 -15.36 4.13 -21.71
N ASP A 130 -15.92 2.92 -21.61
CA ASP A 130 -17.30 2.63 -21.98
C ASP A 130 -18.31 3.36 -21.08
N GLN A 131 -17.98 3.55 -19.80
CA GLN A 131 -18.78 4.29 -18.82
C GLN A 131 -18.53 5.80 -18.84
N ALA A 132 -17.73 6.32 -19.76
CA ALA A 132 -17.40 7.75 -19.84
C ALA A 132 -18.65 8.65 -19.89
N ALA A 133 -19.66 8.29 -20.71
CA ALA A 133 -20.89 9.07 -20.82
C ALA A 133 -21.67 9.10 -19.49
N ALA A 134 -21.72 7.99 -18.76
CA ALA A 134 -22.33 7.92 -17.44
C ALA A 134 -21.57 8.78 -16.42
N ALA A 135 -20.22 8.75 -16.44
CA ALA A 135 -19.39 9.55 -15.55
C ALA A 135 -19.55 11.07 -15.77
N PHE A 136 -19.63 11.52 -17.03
CA PHE A 136 -19.97 12.92 -17.35
C PHE A 136 -21.37 13.29 -16.84
N ALA A 137 -22.38 12.45 -17.10
CA ALA A 137 -23.75 12.70 -16.66
C ALA A 137 -23.89 12.74 -15.12
N LEU A 138 -23.22 11.84 -14.40
CA LEU A 138 -23.25 11.78 -12.95
C LEU A 138 -22.58 13.00 -12.31
N LEU A 139 -21.43 13.43 -12.83
CA LEU A 139 -20.78 14.68 -12.43
C LEU A 139 -21.66 15.90 -12.73
N GLY A 140 -22.41 15.89 -13.84
CA GLY A 140 -23.44 16.88 -14.15
C GLY A 140 -24.56 16.91 -13.11
N ASP A 141 -25.16 15.76 -12.79
CA ASP A 141 -26.21 15.64 -11.79
C ASP A 141 -25.77 16.11 -10.40
N MET A 142 -24.55 15.77 -9.95
CA MET A 142 -24.01 16.21 -8.66
C MET A 142 -23.85 17.73 -8.60
N VAL A 143 -23.37 18.35 -9.68
CA VAL A 143 -23.05 19.79 -9.70
C VAL A 143 -24.30 20.64 -9.92
N LEU A 144 -25.24 20.16 -10.73
CA LEU A 144 -26.42 20.93 -11.18
C LEU A 144 -27.72 20.58 -10.46
N ARG A 145 -27.86 19.34 -9.99
CA ARG A 145 -29.07 18.80 -9.35
C ARG A 145 -28.78 18.09 -8.00
N PRO A 146 -27.93 18.63 -7.09
CA PRO A 146 -27.72 18.00 -5.79
C PRO A 146 -29.00 18.07 -4.94
N VAL A 147 -29.32 16.97 -4.23
CA VAL A 147 -30.59 16.86 -3.47
C VAL A 147 -30.53 17.58 -2.12
N PHE A 148 -29.36 17.53 -1.46
CA PHE A 148 -29.09 18.17 -0.16
C PHE A 148 -30.21 17.94 0.88
N THR A 149 -30.52 16.69 1.27
CA THR A 149 -31.58 16.43 2.26
C THR A 149 -31.19 16.93 3.66
N GLU A 150 -32.17 17.30 4.50
CA GLU A 150 -31.92 17.65 5.91
C GLU A 150 -31.31 16.47 6.69
N ALA A 151 -31.67 15.24 6.36
CA ALA A 151 -31.14 14.03 7.01
C ALA A 151 -29.64 13.83 6.72
N GLU A 152 -29.22 13.95 5.46
CA GLU A 152 -27.80 13.86 5.08
C GLU A 152 -27.00 15.05 5.60
N LEU A 153 -27.59 16.26 5.60
CA LEU A 153 -26.98 17.44 6.22
C LEU A 153 -26.75 17.23 7.73
N ALA A 154 -27.75 16.75 8.47
CA ALA A 154 -27.62 16.48 9.90
C ALA A 154 -26.55 15.41 10.18
N ALA A 155 -26.59 14.29 9.44
CA ALA A 155 -25.63 13.20 9.59
C ALA A 155 -24.19 13.61 9.22
N LEU A 156 -24.02 14.46 8.19
CA LEU A 156 -22.70 15.00 7.84
C LEU A 156 -22.20 15.98 8.91
N LYS A 157 -23.03 16.95 9.31
CA LYS A 157 -22.69 17.93 10.37
C LYS A 157 -22.25 17.24 11.65
N GLN A 158 -22.96 16.20 12.10
CA GLN A 158 -22.61 15.46 13.31
C GLN A 158 -21.22 14.80 13.19
N ARG A 159 -20.92 14.12 12.08
CA ARG A 159 -19.60 13.51 11.83
C ARG A 159 -18.49 14.56 11.74
N THR A 160 -18.74 15.67 11.05
CA THR A 160 -17.77 16.76 10.90
C THR A 160 -17.52 17.49 12.22
N ALA A 161 -18.54 17.72 13.04
CA ALA A 161 -18.41 18.34 14.36
C ALA A 161 -17.58 17.46 15.30
N ALA A 162 -17.90 16.16 15.43
CA ALA A 162 -17.13 15.23 16.25
C ALA A 162 -15.66 15.14 15.83
N SER A 163 -15.38 14.99 14.53
CA SER A 163 -14.00 14.96 14.01
C SER A 163 -13.23 16.28 14.19
N LEU A 164 -13.93 17.41 14.40
CA LEU A 164 -13.33 18.67 14.81
C LEU A 164 -13.10 18.74 16.33
N GLU A 165 -13.98 18.19 17.15
CA GLU A 165 -13.80 18.08 18.61
C GLU A 165 -12.57 17.21 18.94
N ASP A 166 -12.48 16.01 18.37
CA ASP A 166 -11.34 15.10 18.52
C ASP A 166 -10.01 15.81 18.17
N ARG A 167 -9.95 16.42 16.99
CA ARG A 167 -8.75 17.12 16.48
C ARG A 167 -8.37 18.36 17.29
N LEU A 168 -9.32 18.99 17.98
CA LEU A 168 -9.05 20.15 18.85
C LEU A 168 -8.65 19.73 20.26
N SER A 169 -8.95 18.49 20.68
CA SER A 169 -8.39 17.89 21.90
C SER A 169 -6.91 17.52 21.75
N GLU A 170 -6.47 17.17 20.54
CA GLU A 170 -5.07 16.83 20.27
C GLU A 170 -4.13 18.06 20.26
N PRO A 171 -3.00 18.05 20.99
CA PRO A 171 -2.03 19.13 20.97
C PRO A 171 -1.50 19.51 19.59
N ALA A 172 -1.38 18.54 18.67
CA ALA A 172 -0.92 18.77 17.30
C ALA A 172 -1.97 19.49 16.42
N GLY A 173 -3.24 19.10 16.54
CA GLY A 173 -4.35 19.75 15.82
C GLY A 173 -4.63 21.16 16.35
N LEU A 174 -4.53 21.35 17.67
CA LEU A 174 -4.57 22.65 18.31
C LEU A 174 -3.39 23.54 17.85
N ALA A 175 -2.16 23.02 17.82
CA ALA A 175 -0.99 23.73 17.31
C ALA A 175 -1.20 24.23 15.86
N ALA A 176 -1.71 23.35 14.99
CA ALA A 176 -1.98 23.70 13.60
C ALA A 176 -3.05 24.80 13.46
N ARG A 177 -4.13 24.75 14.26
CA ARG A 177 -5.16 25.82 14.27
C ARG A 177 -4.57 27.16 14.70
N ILE A 178 -3.88 27.21 15.83
CA ILE A 178 -3.33 28.45 16.38
C ILE A 178 -2.23 29.02 15.48
N PHE A 179 -1.41 28.17 14.85
CA PHE A 179 -0.42 28.60 13.86
C PHE A 179 -1.06 29.24 12.61
N LEU A 180 -2.12 28.65 12.07
CA LEU A 180 -2.84 29.21 10.92
C LEU A 180 -3.46 30.58 11.25
N LEU A 181 -4.03 30.75 12.44
CA LEU A 181 -4.53 32.03 12.94
C LEU A 181 -3.38 33.05 13.11
N ALA A 182 -2.25 32.65 13.68
CA ALA A 182 -1.10 33.54 13.90
C ALA A 182 -0.42 33.98 12.59
N ALA A 183 -0.36 33.12 11.58
CA ALA A 183 0.24 33.43 10.28
C ALA A 183 -0.70 34.31 9.41
N TYR A 184 -1.93 33.84 9.16
CA TYR A 184 -2.87 34.52 8.27
C TYR A 184 -3.61 35.70 8.93
N ARG A 185 -3.72 35.74 10.26
CA ARG A 185 -4.36 36.83 11.03
C ARG A 185 -5.81 37.09 10.58
N ARG A 186 -6.08 38.26 9.99
CA ARG A 186 -7.40 38.65 9.46
C ARG A 186 -7.63 38.23 7.99
N HIS A 187 -6.64 37.59 7.34
CA HIS A 187 -6.82 37.08 5.99
C HIS A 187 -7.82 35.91 6.00
N PRO A 188 -8.77 35.79 5.04
CA PRO A 188 -9.79 34.75 5.06
C PRO A 188 -9.29 33.30 5.16
N TYR A 189 -8.07 32.99 4.68
CA TYR A 189 -7.43 31.68 4.91
C TYR A 189 -7.10 31.36 6.39
N ALA A 190 -7.26 32.30 7.32
CA ALA A 190 -7.20 32.06 8.77
C ALA A 190 -8.47 31.39 9.32
N ARG A 191 -9.63 31.63 8.68
CA ARG A 191 -10.94 31.15 9.15
C ARG A 191 -11.00 29.62 9.06
N ARG A 192 -11.45 28.96 10.13
CA ARG A 192 -11.50 27.50 10.22
C ARG A 192 -12.76 27.05 10.95
N PRO A 193 -13.43 25.99 10.47
CA PRO A 193 -14.63 25.47 11.11
C PRO A 193 -14.39 25.16 12.58
N THR A 194 -15.43 25.37 13.38
CA THR A 194 -15.57 24.85 14.75
C THR A 194 -16.79 23.92 14.78
N PRO A 195 -16.94 23.10 15.82
CA PRO A 195 -18.17 22.33 16.01
C PRO A 195 -19.40 23.25 16.03
N ALA A 196 -19.28 24.44 16.63
CA ALA A 196 -20.33 25.45 16.64
C ALA A 196 -20.66 26.01 15.24
N SER A 197 -19.66 26.43 14.44
CA SER A 197 -19.91 27.01 13.10
C SER A 197 -20.47 25.98 12.12
N VAL A 198 -19.98 24.73 12.19
CA VAL A 198 -20.53 23.61 11.40
C VAL A 198 -21.97 23.31 11.83
N ASN A 199 -22.26 23.30 13.14
CA ASN A 199 -23.63 23.14 13.64
C ASN A 199 -24.56 24.31 13.27
N ALA A 200 -24.02 25.52 13.03
CA ALA A 200 -24.77 26.69 12.55
C ALA A 200 -25.07 26.68 11.03
N VAL A 201 -24.45 25.79 10.23
CA VAL A 201 -24.78 25.64 8.80
C VAL A 201 -26.19 25.04 8.65
N THR A 202 -27.08 25.73 7.94
CA THR A 202 -28.42 25.23 7.59
C THR A 202 -28.48 24.81 6.12
N ARG A 203 -29.51 24.03 5.74
CA ARG A 203 -29.76 23.68 4.33
C ARG A 203 -29.94 24.92 3.44
N ALA A 204 -30.54 25.98 3.97
CA ALA A 204 -30.68 27.25 3.28
C ALA A 204 -29.32 27.91 2.98
N ASP A 205 -28.35 27.82 3.91
CA ASP A 205 -26.98 28.30 3.67
C ASP A 205 -26.26 27.49 2.59
N VAL A 206 -26.38 26.15 2.62
CA VAL A 206 -25.79 25.26 1.60
C VAL A 206 -26.37 25.55 0.21
N LEU A 207 -27.70 25.72 0.10
CA LEU A 207 -28.38 26.09 -1.14
C LEU A 207 -27.98 27.50 -1.63
N ALA A 208 -27.90 28.48 -0.72
CA ALA A 208 -27.49 29.85 -1.06
C ALA A 208 -26.02 29.91 -1.49
N PHE A 209 -25.13 29.16 -0.83
CA PHE A 209 -23.70 29.08 -1.18
C PHE A 209 -23.48 28.37 -2.52
N HIS A 210 -24.18 27.25 -2.76
CA HIS A 210 -24.21 26.58 -4.07
C HIS A 210 -24.66 27.57 -5.17
N ALA A 211 -25.82 28.21 -4.99
CA ALA A 211 -26.33 29.20 -5.94
C ALA A 211 -25.39 30.41 -6.12
N ALA A 212 -24.68 30.86 -5.09
CA ALA A 212 -23.76 32.00 -5.19
C ALA A 212 -22.42 31.64 -5.87
N ARG A 213 -21.90 30.42 -5.66
CA ARG A 213 -20.52 30.06 -5.99
C ARG A 213 -20.35 28.97 -7.07
N VAL A 214 -21.29 28.05 -7.21
CA VAL A 214 -21.21 26.90 -8.15
C VAL A 214 -21.67 27.33 -9.54
N ARG A 215 -20.76 27.98 -10.28
CA ARG A 215 -21.01 28.60 -11.59
C ARG A 215 -20.03 28.14 -12.68
N PRO A 216 -20.45 28.05 -13.96
CA PRO A 216 -19.61 27.52 -15.04
C PRO A 216 -18.45 28.48 -15.38
N ALA A 217 -18.74 29.77 -15.48
CA ALA A 217 -17.78 30.79 -15.85
C ALA A 217 -16.67 30.91 -14.80
N GLY A 218 -15.45 30.55 -15.19
CA GLY A 218 -14.27 30.54 -14.30
C GLY A 218 -14.03 29.22 -13.56
N SER A 219 -14.92 28.24 -13.70
CA SER A 219 -14.63 26.84 -13.35
C SER A 219 -13.81 26.17 -14.47
N THR A 220 -13.10 25.09 -14.14
CA THR A 220 -12.31 24.32 -15.11
C THR A 220 -12.58 22.82 -14.95
N LEU A 221 -13.08 22.18 -16.00
CA LEU A 221 -13.18 20.73 -16.12
C LEU A 221 -11.93 20.20 -16.82
N VAL A 222 -11.16 19.38 -16.12
CA VAL A 222 -10.05 18.61 -16.70
C VAL A 222 -10.51 17.18 -16.98
N VAL A 223 -10.14 16.64 -18.13
CA VAL A 223 -10.48 15.28 -18.56
C VAL A 223 -9.21 14.62 -19.09
N THR A 224 -8.86 13.45 -18.57
CA THR A 224 -7.69 12.69 -19.07
C THR A 224 -8.02 11.21 -19.16
N GLY A 225 -7.37 10.49 -20.06
CA GLY A 225 -7.68 9.08 -20.33
C GLY A 225 -7.95 8.82 -21.81
N ASP A 226 -8.55 7.68 -22.15
CA ASP A 226 -8.86 7.31 -23.53
C ASP A 226 -10.10 8.05 -24.06
N ILE A 227 -9.93 9.35 -24.32
CA ILE A 227 -10.97 10.23 -24.85
C ILE A 227 -10.35 11.38 -25.66
N THR A 228 -10.99 11.72 -26.78
CA THR A 228 -10.59 12.86 -27.63
C THR A 228 -11.23 14.15 -27.15
N LEU A 229 -10.63 15.32 -27.47
CA LEU A 229 -11.23 16.62 -27.18
C LEU A 229 -12.66 16.73 -27.74
N ALA A 230 -12.89 16.27 -28.97
CA ALA A 230 -14.22 16.30 -29.59
C ALA A 230 -15.24 15.43 -28.86
N ALA A 231 -14.85 14.27 -28.31
CA ALA A 231 -15.73 13.44 -27.50
C ALA A 231 -16.00 14.07 -26.13
N ALA A 232 -14.95 14.50 -25.42
CA ALA A 232 -15.06 15.18 -24.13
C ALA A 232 -15.89 16.47 -24.22
N GLN A 233 -15.77 17.24 -25.30
CA GLN A 233 -16.55 18.45 -25.54
C GLN A 233 -18.03 18.15 -25.76
N ARG A 234 -18.39 17.08 -26.48
CA ARG A 234 -19.79 16.65 -26.62
C ARG A 234 -20.38 16.23 -25.27
N LEU A 235 -19.71 15.34 -24.54
CA LEU A 235 -20.19 14.83 -23.26
C LEU A 235 -20.27 15.96 -22.20
N ALA A 236 -19.29 16.85 -22.14
CA ALA A 236 -19.35 18.03 -21.27
C ALA A 236 -20.47 19.00 -21.66
N THR A 237 -20.76 19.18 -22.96
CA THR A 237 -21.88 20.02 -23.41
C THR A 237 -23.22 19.38 -23.07
N GLN A 238 -23.35 18.06 -23.15
CA GLN A 238 -24.57 17.32 -22.77
C GLN A 238 -24.81 17.38 -21.25
N ALA A 239 -23.80 17.11 -20.43
CA ALA A 239 -23.94 17.04 -18.98
C ALA A 239 -23.92 18.41 -18.27
N LEU A 240 -23.18 19.39 -18.80
CA LEU A 240 -22.93 20.68 -18.14
C LEU A 240 -23.31 21.91 -18.99
N GLY A 241 -23.76 21.75 -20.24
CA GLY A 241 -24.11 22.89 -21.11
C GLY A 241 -25.32 23.69 -20.63
N SER A 242 -26.20 23.08 -19.84
CA SER A 242 -27.34 23.73 -19.17
C SER A 242 -26.95 24.56 -17.94
N TRP A 243 -25.72 24.42 -17.42
CA TRP A 243 -25.21 25.19 -16.29
C TRP A 243 -25.12 26.66 -16.65
N LYS A 244 -25.66 27.53 -15.79
CA LYS A 244 -25.78 28.98 -16.05
C LYS A 244 -25.16 29.82 -14.92
N GLY A 245 -24.81 31.06 -15.27
CA GLY A 245 -24.44 32.13 -14.35
C GLY A 245 -23.02 32.64 -14.56
N LEU A 246 -22.82 33.91 -14.23
CA LEU A 246 -21.56 34.64 -14.41
C LEU A 246 -20.50 34.17 -13.41
N ARG A 247 -19.24 34.55 -13.68
CA ARG A 247 -18.11 34.26 -12.78
C ARG A 247 -18.32 34.97 -11.44
N PRO A 248 -18.40 34.25 -10.30
CA PRO A 248 -18.58 34.88 -9.00
C PRO A 248 -17.42 35.83 -8.67
N ALA A 249 -17.71 36.88 -7.90
CA ALA A 249 -16.70 37.82 -7.46
C ALA A 249 -15.52 37.12 -6.78
N ALA A 250 -14.31 37.51 -7.15
CA ALA A 250 -13.09 37.03 -6.52
C ALA A 250 -12.91 37.69 -5.15
N LEU A 251 -12.49 36.92 -4.16
CA LEU A 251 -12.14 37.41 -2.83
C LEU A 251 -11.01 38.46 -2.95
N VAL A 252 -11.31 39.70 -2.56
CA VAL A 252 -10.35 40.81 -2.50
C VAL A 252 -9.57 40.69 -1.20
N VAL A 253 -8.26 40.47 -1.32
CA VAL A 253 -7.35 40.26 -0.19
C VAL A 253 -5.99 40.89 -0.49
N PRO A 254 -5.19 41.28 0.53
CA PRO A 254 -3.83 41.74 0.31
C PRO A 254 -2.94 40.59 -0.19
N ALA A 255 -2.20 40.83 -1.28
CA ALA A 255 -1.32 39.83 -1.92
C ALA A 255 -0.07 39.46 -1.08
N GLN A 256 0.22 40.24 -0.03
CA GLN A 256 1.21 39.97 1.00
C GLN A 256 0.67 40.48 2.34
N LEU A 257 1.01 39.83 3.44
CA LEU A 257 0.82 40.39 4.78
C LEU A 257 2.14 41.01 5.24
N GLY A 258 2.07 42.09 6.02
CA GLY A 258 3.26 42.66 6.69
C GLY A 258 3.87 41.70 7.72
N THR A 259 4.94 42.12 8.39
CA THR A 259 5.63 41.30 9.43
C THR A 259 4.65 40.61 10.37
N GLY A 260 4.85 39.31 10.62
CA GLY A 260 4.03 38.50 11.51
C GLY A 260 4.19 38.89 12.99
N PRO A 261 3.51 38.18 13.91
CA PRO A 261 3.68 38.39 15.34
C PRO A 261 5.14 38.22 15.78
N LYS A 262 5.54 38.97 16.81
CA LYS A 262 6.81 38.78 17.52
C LYS A 262 6.59 37.80 18.68
N GLY A 263 7.69 37.27 19.22
CA GLY A 263 7.66 36.34 20.35
C GLY A 263 7.25 34.91 20.00
N ILE A 264 6.82 34.18 21.02
CA ILE A 264 6.37 32.79 20.98
C ILE A 264 4.96 32.72 21.55
N VAL A 265 4.04 32.09 20.82
CA VAL A 265 2.69 31.77 21.28
C VAL A 265 2.74 30.41 21.96
N LEU A 266 2.61 30.39 23.30
CA LEU A 266 2.65 29.18 24.11
C LEU A 266 1.23 28.80 24.56
N VAL A 267 0.67 27.74 23.99
CA VAL A 267 -0.65 27.23 24.40
C VAL A 267 -0.45 26.20 25.52
N HIS A 268 -1.04 26.47 26.68
CA HIS A 268 -0.96 25.61 27.85
C HIS A 268 -1.84 24.37 27.66
N SER A 269 -1.19 23.21 27.56
CA SER A 269 -1.80 21.89 27.68
C SER A 269 -1.29 21.27 28.99
N PRO A 270 -2.04 21.34 30.11
CA PRO A 270 -1.64 20.75 31.38
C PRO A 270 -1.33 19.25 31.25
N GLY A 271 -0.25 18.78 31.87
CA GLY A 271 0.11 17.35 31.87
C GLY A 271 0.63 16.80 30.54
N ALA A 272 0.77 17.63 29.49
CA ALA A 272 1.38 17.20 28.23
C ALA A 272 2.82 16.71 28.44
N THR A 273 3.18 15.58 27.82
CA THR A 273 4.53 14.99 27.92
C THR A 273 5.50 15.51 26.85
N THR A 274 4.98 16.12 25.79
CA THR A 274 5.74 16.66 24.64
C THR A 274 5.36 18.09 24.32
N ALA A 275 6.28 18.83 23.72
CA ALA A 275 6.04 20.10 23.07
C ALA A 275 5.78 19.86 21.57
N ASN A 276 4.68 20.41 21.07
CA ASN A 276 4.33 20.43 19.65
C ASN A 276 4.67 21.81 19.09
N LEU A 277 5.70 21.90 18.25
CA LEU A 277 6.23 23.16 17.71
C LEU A 277 5.83 23.32 16.24
N ILE A 278 5.37 24.52 15.87
CA ILE A 278 5.22 24.94 14.48
C ILE A 278 5.76 26.37 14.32
N ALA A 279 6.64 26.59 13.35
CA ALA A 279 7.17 27.91 13.02
C ALA A 279 7.10 28.18 11.51
N GLY A 280 6.64 29.37 11.12
CA GLY A 280 6.39 29.67 9.72
C GLY A 280 5.76 31.03 9.44
N THR A 281 5.36 31.26 8.18
CA THR A 281 4.76 32.51 7.71
C THR A 281 4.02 32.31 6.38
N THR A 282 3.19 33.28 6.01
CA THR A 282 2.57 33.37 4.68
C THR A 282 3.59 33.68 3.58
N THR A 283 3.36 33.20 2.37
CA THR A 283 4.36 33.23 1.28
C THR A 283 3.99 34.21 0.15
N TRP A 284 3.31 33.73 -0.89
CA TRP A 284 2.98 34.43 -2.13
C TRP A 284 1.89 33.63 -2.88
N GLY A 285 1.32 34.21 -3.95
CA GLY A 285 0.28 33.55 -4.75
C GLY A 285 0.77 32.36 -5.58
N GLY A 286 -0.14 31.45 -5.91
CA GLY A 286 0.17 30.15 -6.49
C GLY A 286 0.98 30.18 -7.79
N ALA A 287 0.83 31.25 -8.58
CA ALA A 287 1.54 31.45 -9.85
C ALA A 287 3.03 31.84 -9.73
N ASP A 288 3.52 32.17 -8.54
CA ASP A 288 4.91 32.61 -8.34
C ASP A 288 5.92 31.48 -8.68
N SER A 289 6.94 31.81 -9.48
CA SER A 289 8.00 30.88 -9.89
C SER A 289 8.85 30.33 -8.74
N SER A 290 8.83 30.98 -7.58
CA SER A 290 9.62 30.61 -6.40
C SER A 290 9.25 29.25 -5.80
N TYR A 291 8.05 28.72 -6.10
CA TYR A 291 7.56 27.46 -5.53
C TYR A 291 8.50 26.27 -5.77
N VAL A 292 9.06 26.10 -6.97
CA VAL A 292 9.93 24.94 -7.27
C VAL A 292 11.25 24.98 -6.47
N ALA A 293 11.83 26.17 -6.31
CA ALA A 293 13.00 26.36 -5.44
C ALA A 293 12.65 26.27 -3.95
N GLY A 294 11.40 26.59 -3.57
CA GLY A 294 10.84 26.37 -2.24
C GLY A 294 10.66 24.89 -1.91
N GLU A 295 10.13 24.09 -2.84
CA GLU A 295 9.96 22.64 -2.70
C GLU A 295 11.32 21.95 -2.46
N VAL A 296 12.36 22.35 -3.21
CA VAL A 296 13.76 21.94 -2.98
C VAL A 296 14.28 22.44 -1.62
N MET A 297 13.97 23.68 -1.19
CA MET A 297 14.34 24.19 0.14
C MET A 297 13.71 23.36 1.26
N THR A 298 12.43 23.00 1.16
CA THR A 298 11.76 22.11 2.14
C THR A 298 12.33 20.70 2.11
N ARG A 299 12.73 20.18 0.93
CA ARG A 299 13.37 18.87 0.80
C ARG A 299 14.73 18.79 1.50
N ILE A 300 15.49 19.89 1.51
CA ILE A 300 16.73 20.07 2.28
C ILE A 300 16.43 20.18 3.78
N LEU A 301 15.37 20.90 4.16
CA LEU A 301 15.07 21.21 5.55
C LEU A 301 14.42 20.06 6.33
N GLY A 302 13.49 19.30 5.71
CA GLY A 302 12.53 18.44 6.42
C GLY A 302 12.14 17.12 5.76
N ASP A 303 13.00 16.57 4.89
CA ASP A 303 12.97 15.15 4.47
C ASP A 303 13.01 14.11 5.61
N ASN A 304 11.96 13.29 5.77
CA ASN A 304 11.75 12.14 6.68
C ASN A 304 12.95 11.27 7.12
N ARG A 305 14.10 11.28 6.42
CA ARG A 305 15.37 10.68 6.90
C ARG A 305 16.65 11.44 6.53
N SER A 306 16.54 12.55 5.80
CA SER A 306 17.68 13.25 5.18
C SER A 306 17.64 14.77 5.33
N GLY A 307 16.50 15.32 5.76
CA GLY A 307 16.34 16.74 6.01
C GLY A 307 17.13 17.19 7.24
N ARG A 308 17.60 18.43 7.21
CA ARG A 308 18.44 19.00 8.28
C ARG A 308 17.78 18.93 9.66
N LEU A 309 16.47 19.17 9.77
CA LEU A 309 15.74 19.11 11.05
C LEU A 309 15.62 17.69 11.59
N VAL A 310 15.19 16.73 10.78
CA VAL A 310 15.07 15.31 11.16
C VAL A 310 16.42 14.79 11.65
N ARG A 311 17.50 15.04 10.90
CA ARG A 311 18.85 14.67 11.33
C ARG A 311 19.25 15.38 12.64
N ALA A 312 19.09 16.70 12.72
CA ALA A 312 19.54 17.45 13.90
C ALA A 312 18.79 17.05 15.19
N PHE A 313 17.52 16.69 15.11
CA PHE A 313 16.74 16.26 16.28
C PHE A 313 16.92 14.77 16.59
N GLY A 314 17.05 13.90 15.56
CA GLY A 314 17.35 12.48 15.72
C GLY A 314 18.76 12.21 16.26
N GLU A 315 19.78 12.92 15.79
CA GLU A 315 21.17 12.87 16.32
C GLU A 315 21.26 13.26 17.81
N ARG A 316 20.26 13.98 18.32
CA ARG A 316 20.15 14.40 19.73
C ARG A 316 19.18 13.54 20.54
N GLY A 317 18.57 12.52 19.94
CA GLY A 317 17.57 11.65 20.58
C GLY A 317 16.26 12.34 20.92
N TRP A 318 15.95 13.50 20.32
CA TRP A 318 14.73 14.26 20.62
C TRP A 318 13.52 13.74 19.86
N THR A 319 13.62 13.64 18.53
CA THR A 319 12.53 13.16 17.67
C THR A 319 13.01 12.91 16.24
N ASP A 320 12.40 11.93 15.58
CA ASP A 320 12.40 11.83 14.11
C ASP A 320 11.16 12.49 13.49
N ILE A 321 10.16 12.87 14.30
CA ILE A 321 8.92 13.53 13.87
C ILE A 321 9.19 15.03 13.70
N ALA A 322 9.88 15.37 12.61
CA ALA A 322 10.20 16.73 12.20
C ALA A 322 10.02 16.89 10.69
N GLY A 323 9.65 18.09 10.22
CA GLY A 323 9.45 18.32 8.79
C GLY A 323 9.30 19.79 8.42
N ALA A 324 9.23 20.06 7.11
CA ALA A 324 8.95 21.38 6.56
C ALA A 324 8.19 21.28 5.24
N SER A 325 7.26 22.20 4.99
CA SER A 325 6.37 22.18 3.83
C SER A 325 6.00 23.57 3.33
N PHE A 326 5.70 23.65 2.03
CA PHE A 326 5.00 24.76 1.41
C PHE A 326 3.56 24.35 1.08
N LEU A 327 2.57 25.08 1.60
CA LEU A 327 1.20 25.01 1.09
C LEU A 327 1.05 26.00 -0.07
N ARG A 328 0.44 25.52 -1.16
CA ARG A 328 0.20 26.30 -2.38
C ARG A 328 -1.28 26.57 -2.55
N THR A 329 -1.65 27.84 -2.43
CA THR A 329 -3.01 28.37 -2.63
C THR A 329 -3.00 29.35 -3.79
N ALA A 330 -4.16 29.78 -4.29
CA ALA A 330 -4.23 30.71 -5.40
C ALA A 330 -3.64 32.09 -5.05
N ARG A 331 -3.86 32.59 -3.83
CA ARG A 331 -3.60 33.99 -3.45
C ARG A 331 -2.37 34.21 -2.59
N LEU A 332 -2.17 33.37 -1.57
CA LEU A 332 -1.17 33.56 -0.54
C LEU A 332 -0.92 32.22 0.18
N GLY A 333 0.16 31.53 -0.17
CA GLY A 333 0.51 30.25 0.44
C GLY A 333 1.06 30.36 1.86
N LEU A 334 1.51 29.23 2.38
CA LEU A 334 2.10 29.08 3.71
C LEU A 334 3.43 28.35 3.61
N PHE A 335 4.43 28.78 4.37
CA PHE A 335 5.61 27.99 4.69
C PHE A 335 5.54 27.65 6.17
N GLN A 336 5.85 26.40 6.51
CA GLN A 336 5.94 25.94 7.89
C GLN A 336 7.06 24.91 8.05
N ALA A 337 7.68 24.90 9.22
CA ALA A 337 8.42 23.76 9.74
C ALA A 337 7.88 23.39 11.13
N SER A 338 7.84 22.10 11.43
CA SER A 338 7.18 21.56 12.61
C SER A 338 7.94 20.39 13.21
N ALA A 339 7.80 20.19 14.53
CA ALA A 339 8.35 19.02 15.22
C ALA A 339 7.62 18.73 16.54
N ILE A 340 7.67 17.47 16.99
CA ILE A 340 7.15 17.03 18.29
C ILE A 340 8.31 16.50 19.12
N VAL A 341 8.64 17.16 20.24
CA VAL A 341 9.83 16.86 21.07
C VAL A 341 9.49 16.73 22.56
N PRO A 342 10.31 16.07 23.39
CA PRO A 342 10.16 16.10 24.85
C PRO A 342 10.19 17.53 25.41
N LEU A 343 9.43 17.81 26.47
CA LEU A 343 9.30 19.19 27.01
C LEU A 343 10.65 19.82 27.38
N GLU A 344 11.55 19.05 27.97
CA GLU A 344 12.91 19.44 28.34
C GLU A 344 13.85 19.72 27.14
N ALA A 345 13.47 19.35 25.92
CA ALA A 345 14.19 19.67 24.69
C ALA A 345 13.62 20.88 23.93
N ALA A 346 12.46 21.41 24.32
CA ALA A 346 11.69 22.35 23.51
C ALA A 346 12.41 23.68 23.22
N ASP A 347 13.10 24.25 24.21
CA ASP A 347 13.85 25.51 24.04
C ASP A 347 15.06 25.32 23.11
N SER A 348 15.69 24.15 23.19
CA SER A 348 16.87 23.76 22.43
C SER A 348 16.49 23.40 20.99
N ALA A 349 15.30 22.81 20.79
CA ALA A 349 14.67 22.63 19.48
C ALA A 349 14.31 23.99 18.82
N VAL A 350 13.79 24.97 19.57
CA VAL A 350 13.59 26.34 19.07
C VAL A 350 14.91 26.98 18.63
N ARG A 351 15.98 26.82 19.41
CA ARG A 351 17.32 27.36 19.08
C ARG A 351 17.88 26.72 17.80
N GLU A 352 17.83 25.40 17.69
CA GLU A 352 18.29 24.67 16.50
C GLU A 352 17.44 25.00 15.25
N LEU A 353 16.12 25.10 15.38
CA LEU A 353 15.22 25.49 14.28
C LEU A 353 15.55 26.90 13.76
N ARG A 354 15.78 27.87 14.66
CA ARG A 354 16.23 29.23 14.30
C ARG A 354 17.64 29.22 13.68
N ALA A 355 18.53 28.33 14.09
CA ALA A 355 19.85 28.16 13.50
C ALA A 355 19.76 27.64 12.06
N GLN A 356 18.98 26.59 11.80
CA GLN A 356 18.77 26.05 10.45
C GLN A 356 18.10 27.06 9.51
N PHE A 357 17.13 27.83 10.00
CA PHE A 357 16.57 28.96 9.24
C PHE A 357 17.61 30.03 8.93
N THR A 358 18.52 30.33 9.86
CA THR A 358 19.59 31.33 9.64
C THR A 358 20.58 30.85 8.59
N ALA A 359 21.06 29.61 8.70
CA ALA A 359 22.00 29.01 7.75
C ALA A 359 21.46 29.00 6.31
N LEU A 360 20.17 28.68 6.11
CA LEU A 360 19.54 28.74 4.78
C LEU A 360 19.48 30.17 4.18
N ARG A 361 19.52 31.22 5.01
CA ARG A 361 19.49 32.63 4.57
C ARG A 361 20.89 33.19 4.32
N THR A 362 21.89 32.78 5.10
CA THR A 362 23.27 33.24 4.97
C THR A 362 24.04 32.43 3.92
N ASP A 363 23.98 31.11 4.01
CA ASP A 363 24.95 30.20 3.40
C ASP A 363 24.45 29.66 2.05
N LEU A 364 25.38 29.18 1.23
CA LEU A 364 25.01 28.38 0.07
C LEU A 364 24.91 26.90 0.46
N VAL A 365 23.83 26.26 0.04
CA VAL A 365 23.62 24.81 0.27
C VAL A 365 24.74 24.02 -0.43
N PRO A 366 25.46 23.13 0.27
CA PRO A 366 26.49 22.27 -0.32
C PRO A 366 25.97 21.48 -1.52
N ALA A 367 26.79 21.36 -2.58
CA ALA A 367 26.38 20.76 -3.85
C ALA A 367 25.75 19.36 -3.69
N ARG A 368 26.37 18.46 -2.93
CA ARG A 368 25.84 17.10 -2.65
C ARG A 368 24.50 17.08 -1.89
N GLU A 369 24.20 18.12 -1.11
CA GLU A 369 22.90 18.24 -0.43
C GLU A 369 21.84 18.75 -1.41
N LEU A 370 22.22 19.71 -2.26
CA LEU A 370 21.37 20.30 -3.30
C LEU A 370 21.05 19.34 -4.46
N GLU A 371 21.98 18.50 -4.93
CA GLU A 371 21.70 17.47 -5.95
C GLU A 371 20.62 16.50 -5.44
N ARG A 372 20.85 15.83 -4.30
CA ARG A 372 19.89 14.88 -3.71
C ARG A 372 18.51 15.48 -3.48
N ALA A 373 18.43 16.75 -3.08
CA ALA A 373 17.17 17.45 -2.90
C ALA A 373 16.44 17.69 -4.23
N ARG A 374 17.17 18.05 -5.30
CA ARG A 374 16.60 18.17 -6.65
C ARG A 374 16.20 16.84 -7.24
N GLU A 375 17.03 15.82 -7.12
CA GLU A 375 16.78 14.45 -7.58
C GLU A 375 15.49 13.90 -6.92
N ALA A 376 15.35 14.05 -5.61
CA ALA A 376 14.17 13.60 -4.89
C ALA A 376 12.88 14.33 -5.32
N VAL A 377 12.92 15.66 -5.51
CA VAL A 377 11.77 16.44 -6.02
C VAL A 377 11.44 16.06 -7.47
N ALA A 378 12.45 15.94 -8.33
CA ALA A 378 12.30 15.61 -9.74
C ALA A 378 11.89 14.14 -9.99
N GLY A 379 12.26 13.23 -9.11
CA GLY A 379 11.86 11.81 -9.13
C GLY A 379 10.44 11.62 -8.59
N ARG A 380 10.11 12.27 -7.45
CA ARG A 380 8.77 12.21 -6.84
C ARG A 380 7.67 12.67 -7.80
N PHE A 381 7.93 13.71 -8.58
CA PHE A 381 7.04 14.19 -9.64
C PHE A 381 6.68 13.14 -10.72
N GLY A 382 7.54 12.14 -10.96
CA GLY A 382 7.22 11.01 -11.84
C GLY A 382 6.22 10.03 -11.22
N VAL A 383 6.30 9.82 -9.91
CA VAL A 383 5.37 8.97 -9.14
C VAL A 383 3.99 9.63 -9.02
N ASP A 384 3.95 10.94 -8.81
CA ASP A 384 2.71 11.73 -8.70
C ASP A 384 1.97 11.93 -10.04
N LEU A 385 2.39 11.27 -11.14
CA LEU A 385 1.82 11.40 -12.50
C LEU A 385 1.70 10.05 -13.26
N GLN A 386 1.71 8.92 -12.56
CA GLN A 386 1.64 7.59 -13.18
C GLN A 386 0.26 7.33 -13.83
N THR A 387 -0.84 7.62 -13.12
CA THR A 387 -2.21 7.32 -13.54
C THR A 387 -2.92 8.51 -14.21
N SER A 388 -3.99 8.24 -14.97
CA SER A 388 -4.84 9.30 -15.52
C SER A 388 -5.46 10.17 -14.41
N ALA A 389 -5.93 9.58 -13.30
CA ALA A 389 -6.48 10.31 -12.16
C ALA A 389 -5.49 11.33 -11.57
N GLN A 390 -4.24 10.90 -11.32
CA GLN A 390 -3.14 11.75 -10.86
C GLN A 390 -2.87 12.90 -11.84
N VAL A 391 -2.76 12.62 -13.14
CA VAL A 391 -2.51 13.64 -14.16
C VAL A 391 -3.68 14.61 -14.31
N SER A 392 -4.93 14.14 -14.17
CA SER A 392 -6.15 14.97 -14.14
C SER A 392 -6.13 15.95 -12.97
N GLN A 393 -5.83 15.45 -11.76
CA GLN A 393 -5.71 16.25 -10.54
C GLN A 393 -4.56 17.29 -10.64
N ALA A 394 -3.39 16.89 -11.12
CA ALA A 394 -2.24 17.78 -11.26
C ALA A 394 -2.47 18.86 -12.34
N LEU A 395 -3.14 18.55 -13.44
CA LEU A 395 -3.57 19.53 -14.43
C LEU A 395 -4.64 20.48 -13.87
N ALA A 396 -5.63 19.96 -13.14
CA ALA A 396 -6.70 20.75 -12.54
C ALA A 396 -6.13 21.75 -11.52
N GLN A 397 -5.29 21.29 -10.60
CA GLN A 397 -4.60 22.15 -9.64
C GLN A 397 -3.71 23.19 -10.35
N ALA A 398 -2.95 22.79 -11.37
CA ALA A 398 -2.13 23.73 -12.13
C ALA A 398 -2.96 24.82 -12.84
N ARG A 399 -4.14 24.49 -13.40
CA ARG A 399 -5.03 25.48 -14.02
C ARG A 399 -5.75 26.36 -12.99
N ALA A 400 -6.20 25.77 -11.89
CA ALA A 400 -6.83 26.49 -10.78
C ALA A 400 -5.87 27.54 -10.16
N LEU A 401 -4.59 27.20 -10.01
CA LEU A 401 -3.52 28.09 -9.54
C LEU A 401 -2.99 29.07 -10.61
N GLY A 402 -3.56 29.07 -11.83
CA GLY A 402 -3.17 29.98 -12.92
C GLY A 402 -1.80 29.71 -13.55
N LEU A 403 -1.30 28.47 -13.47
CA LEU A 403 0.02 28.10 -13.99
C LEU A 403 0.02 27.96 -15.53
N PRO A 404 1.16 28.20 -16.21
CA PRO A 404 1.29 28.03 -17.65
C PRO A 404 0.89 26.63 -18.13
N ALA A 405 0.37 26.52 -19.36
CA ALA A 405 -0.06 25.24 -19.92
C ALA A 405 1.05 24.17 -19.93
N SER A 406 2.30 24.59 -20.09
CA SER A 406 3.52 23.79 -20.04
C SER A 406 4.08 23.55 -18.63
N TYR A 407 3.32 23.82 -17.56
CA TYR A 407 3.82 23.67 -16.18
C TYR A 407 4.31 22.24 -15.90
N LEU A 408 3.46 21.22 -16.11
CA LEU A 408 3.84 19.83 -15.85
C LEU A 408 4.98 19.35 -16.76
N THR A 409 5.00 19.76 -18.02
CA THR A 409 6.06 19.36 -18.97
C THR A 409 7.42 19.99 -18.66
N THR A 410 7.43 21.15 -17.99
CA THR A 410 8.67 21.86 -17.62
C THR A 410 9.07 21.70 -16.15
N TYR A 411 8.21 21.14 -15.29
CA TYR A 411 8.46 21.05 -13.85
C TYR A 411 9.74 20.26 -13.53
N ARG A 412 9.91 19.05 -14.07
CA ARG A 412 11.09 18.21 -13.80
C ARG A 412 12.41 18.93 -14.15
N ALA A 413 12.45 19.63 -15.29
CA ALA A 413 13.59 20.42 -15.73
C ALA A 413 13.82 21.67 -14.85
N LYS A 414 12.75 22.33 -14.39
CA LYS A 414 12.85 23.44 -13.43
C LYS A 414 13.38 22.98 -12.07
N ALA A 415 12.97 21.79 -11.61
CA ALA A 415 13.46 21.19 -10.37
C ALA A 415 14.95 20.84 -10.46
N THR A 416 15.40 20.13 -11.50
CA THR A 416 16.82 19.79 -11.67
C THR A 416 17.73 21.01 -11.90
N ALA A 417 17.18 22.13 -12.38
CA ALA A 417 17.89 23.39 -12.57
C ALA A 417 17.97 24.31 -11.32
N VAL A 418 17.39 23.93 -10.16
CA VAL A 418 17.43 24.79 -8.96
C VAL A 418 18.86 24.94 -8.41
N THR A 419 19.35 26.18 -8.35
CA THR A 419 20.67 26.53 -7.81
C THR A 419 20.64 26.84 -6.31
N ALA A 420 21.79 26.68 -5.63
CA ALA A 420 21.94 27.09 -4.22
C ALA A 420 21.63 28.59 -4.00
N ALA A 421 21.89 29.43 -5.00
CA ALA A 421 21.56 30.85 -4.98
C ALA A 421 20.05 31.09 -4.97
N GLN A 422 19.27 30.33 -5.76
CA GLN A 422 17.81 30.39 -5.74
C GLN A 422 17.22 29.86 -4.43
N VAL A 423 17.75 28.76 -3.87
CA VAL A 423 17.34 28.27 -2.54
C VAL A 423 17.57 29.34 -1.47
N ARG A 424 18.75 29.98 -1.46
CA ARG A 424 19.05 31.08 -0.52
C ARG A 424 18.17 32.32 -0.76
N ALA A 425 17.84 32.64 -2.01
CA ALA A 425 16.93 33.75 -2.33
C ALA A 425 15.51 33.49 -1.81
N VAL A 426 15.01 32.26 -1.99
CA VAL A 426 13.73 31.81 -1.42
C VAL A 426 13.77 31.87 0.11
N ALA A 427 14.81 31.32 0.74
CA ALA A 427 15.00 31.37 2.19
C ALA A 427 14.99 32.82 2.71
N ARG A 428 15.69 33.76 2.06
CA ARG A 428 15.68 35.19 2.43
C ARG A 428 14.30 35.84 2.29
N ARG A 429 13.48 35.40 1.33
CA ARG A 429 12.12 35.92 1.09
C ARG A 429 11.09 35.35 2.08
N VAL A 430 11.25 34.10 2.51
CA VAL A 430 10.25 33.37 3.31
C VAL A 430 10.62 33.19 4.79
N LEU A 431 11.88 33.33 5.16
CA LEU A 431 12.36 33.30 6.53
C LEU A 431 12.81 34.73 6.91
N PRO A 432 11.93 35.56 7.49
CA PRO A 432 12.32 36.89 7.96
C PRO A 432 13.17 36.79 9.24
N ALA A 433 13.95 37.83 9.55
CA ALA A 433 14.77 37.87 10.77
C ALA A 433 13.92 38.01 12.06
N THR A 434 12.74 38.62 11.95
CA THR A 434 11.75 38.81 13.01
C THR A 434 10.35 38.74 12.39
N GLY A 435 9.30 38.51 13.18
CA GLY A 435 7.94 38.42 12.66
C GLY A 435 7.61 37.09 11.95
N LEU A 436 8.28 35.99 12.34
CA LEU A 436 7.90 34.62 12.00
C LEU A 436 6.91 34.14 13.07
N ALA A 437 5.76 33.60 12.68
CA ALA A 437 4.83 33.02 13.65
C ALA A 437 5.44 31.74 14.24
N MET A 438 5.50 31.65 15.57
CA MET A 438 6.10 30.54 16.32
C MET A 438 5.13 30.11 17.41
N VAL A 439 4.51 28.95 17.22
CA VAL A 439 3.50 28.36 18.12
C VAL A 439 4.07 27.10 18.76
N ILE A 440 3.86 26.96 20.06
CA ILE A 440 4.25 25.80 20.85
C ILE A 440 3.07 25.39 21.73
N VAL A 441 2.65 24.13 21.66
CA VAL A 441 1.61 23.56 22.54
C VAL A 441 2.26 22.54 23.47
N GLY A 442 2.04 22.69 24.78
CA GLY A 442 2.60 21.82 25.82
C GLY A 442 2.40 22.39 27.22
N ASP A 443 3.02 21.81 28.24
CA ASP A 443 2.80 22.26 29.61
C ASP A 443 3.55 23.58 29.91
N ALA A 444 2.80 24.69 29.97
CA ALA A 444 3.34 26.02 30.18
C ALA A 444 4.02 26.19 31.56
N SER A 445 3.63 25.41 32.58
CA SER A 445 4.29 25.42 33.90
C SER A 445 5.77 25.00 33.81
N ARG A 446 6.09 24.10 32.85
CA ARG A 446 7.45 23.64 32.54
C ARG A 446 8.10 24.48 31.44
N LEU A 447 7.34 24.87 30.41
CA LEU A 447 7.88 25.51 29.20
C LEU A 447 8.10 27.03 29.29
N TYR A 448 7.32 27.76 30.10
CA TYR A 448 7.34 29.23 30.06
C TYR A 448 8.72 29.82 30.38
N ARG A 449 9.39 29.37 31.44
CA ARG A 449 10.70 29.90 31.85
C ARG A 449 11.81 29.63 30.82
N PRO A 450 12.02 28.39 30.32
CA PRO A 450 12.98 28.13 29.24
C PRO A 450 12.71 28.93 27.96
N LEU A 451 11.45 29.05 27.53
CA LEU A 451 11.10 29.76 26.30
C LEU A 451 11.26 31.29 26.45
N SER A 452 11.01 31.85 27.65
CA SER A 452 11.20 33.29 27.93
C SER A 452 12.66 33.74 27.79
N ALA A 453 13.63 32.83 27.97
CA ALA A 453 15.04 33.11 27.71
C ALA A 453 15.37 33.25 26.21
N LEU A 454 14.42 32.92 25.32
CA LEU A 454 14.58 32.98 23.85
C LEU A 454 13.78 34.14 23.22
N GLY A 455 13.10 34.96 24.02
CA GLY A 455 12.31 36.10 23.59
C GLY A 455 10.98 36.22 24.36
N GLU A 456 10.17 37.19 23.94
CA GLU A 456 8.80 37.41 24.42
C GLU A 456 7.94 36.14 24.28
N VAL A 457 7.19 35.76 25.32
CA VAL A 457 6.27 34.61 25.31
C VAL A 457 4.89 35.09 25.75
N THR A 458 3.86 34.82 24.96
CA THR A 458 2.45 35.03 25.35
C THR A 458 1.82 33.67 25.62
N ILE A 459 1.25 33.49 26.80
CA ILE A 459 0.62 32.24 27.22
C ILE A 459 -0.87 32.29 26.90
N PHE A 460 -1.41 31.22 26.32
CA PHE A 460 -2.83 31.06 26.04
C PHE A 460 -3.36 29.76 26.65
N SER A 461 -4.61 29.74 27.09
CA SER A 461 -5.37 28.50 27.34
C SER A 461 -5.87 27.89 26.01
N PRO A 462 -6.31 26.61 25.98
CA PRO A 462 -6.78 25.95 24.75
C PRO A 462 -7.98 26.62 24.07
N ASP A 463 -8.81 27.34 24.84
CA ASP A 463 -9.94 28.16 24.37
C ASP A 463 -9.51 29.52 23.76
N GLY A 464 -8.24 29.90 23.88
CA GLY A 464 -7.69 31.15 23.37
C GLY A 464 -7.70 32.33 24.34
N SER A 465 -8.06 32.14 25.62
CA SER A 465 -7.87 33.20 26.63
C SER A 465 -6.38 33.42 26.91
N VAL A 466 -5.97 34.66 27.26
CA VAL A 466 -4.57 34.97 27.63
C VAL A 466 -4.36 34.67 29.11
N LEU A 467 -3.38 33.83 29.41
CA LEU A 467 -3.00 33.47 30.78
C LEU A 467 -1.82 34.32 31.25
N SER A 468 -1.84 34.76 32.52
CA SER A 468 -0.66 35.37 33.13
C SER A 468 0.36 34.28 33.55
N PRO A 469 1.66 34.60 33.65
CA PRO A 469 2.67 33.65 34.12
C PRO A 469 2.36 33.07 35.51
N GLU A 470 1.76 33.87 36.39
CA GLU A 470 1.37 33.49 37.75
C GLU A 470 0.19 32.51 37.79
N ALA A 471 -0.60 32.42 36.71
CA ALA A 471 -1.71 31.49 36.60
C ALA A 471 -1.27 30.06 36.20
N VAL A 472 -0.07 29.90 35.64
CA VAL A 472 0.47 28.59 35.19
C VAL A 472 1.73 28.15 35.93
N LEU A 473 2.46 29.07 36.58
CA LEU A 473 3.58 28.74 37.44
C LEU A 473 3.08 28.39 38.86
N PRO A 474 3.59 27.34 39.50
CA PRO A 474 3.21 27.02 40.88
C PRO A 474 3.59 28.18 41.80
N LEU A 475 2.64 28.62 42.63
CA LEU A 475 2.84 29.67 43.62
C LEU A 475 4.03 29.33 44.52
N ALA A 476 5.04 30.20 44.54
CA ALA A 476 6.14 30.07 45.48
C ALA A 476 5.58 30.08 46.92
N PRO A 477 5.99 29.14 47.79
CA PRO A 477 5.43 29.02 49.12
C PRO A 477 5.71 30.29 49.92
N ARG A 478 4.65 31.07 50.20
CA ARG A 478 4.75 32.27 51.04
C ARG A 478 5.28 31.87 52.41
N SER A 479 6.50 32.29 52.73
CA SER A 479 7.10 32.11 54.05
C SER A 479 6.16 32.68 55.11
N ARG A 480 5.62 31.83 55.99
CA ARG A 480 4.69 32.24 57.05
C ARG A 480 5.42 33.15 58.04
N SER A 481 5.19 34.46 57.90
CA SER A 481 5.49 35.42 58.97
C SER A 481 4.61 35.09 60.18
N THR A 482 5.25 34.67 61.27
CA THR A 482 4.58 34.27 62.51
C THR A 482 4.16 35.49 63.34
N ARG A 483 3.06 36.13 62.94
CA ARG A 483 2.33 37.06 63.81
C ARG A 483 1.46 36.30 64.83
N GLY A 484 2.09 35.87 65.92
CA GLY A 484 1.39 35.62 67.19
C GLY A 484 1.23 36.93 67.97
N GLY A 485 0.17 37.06 68.76
CA GLY A 485 -0.09 38.25 69.60
C GLY A 485 -0.64 37.86 70.98
N GLY A 486 -0.34 38.68 71.99
CA GLY A 486 -0.57 38.38 73.41
C GLY A 486 0.62 37.64 74.05
N GLY A 487 1.13 38.01 75.22
CA GLY A 487 0.79 39.12 76.12
C GLY A 487 2.03 39.70 76.83
N PRO A 488 1.87 40.72 77.70
CA PRO A 488 2.98 41.56 78.15
C PRO A 488 3.61 41.13 79.49
N HIS A 489 4.94 41.01 79.54
CA HIS A 489 5.70 41.03 80.80
C HIS A 489 6.99 41.85 80.70
N ARG A 490 7.41 42.40 81.85
CA ARG A 490 8.39 43.50 82.01
C ARG A 490 9.86 43.05 82.05
N LEU A 491 10.74 44.06 81.97
CA LEU A 491 12.10 44.21 82.58
C LEU A 491 13.34 44.21 81.67
N ALA A 492 14.39 44.81 82.23
CA ALA A 492 15.69 45.20 81.67
C ALA A 492 16.62 44.01 81.31
N GLY A 493 17.77 44.17 80.64
CA GLY A 493 18.45 45.36 80.09
C GLY A 493 19.95 45.08 79.81
N ASP A 494 20.75 46.12 79.53
CA ASP A 494 22.21 46.07 79.28
C ASP A 494 22.67 45.17 78.08
N ARG A 495 23.91 45.19 77.57
CA ARG A 495 24.81 46.32 77.21
C ARG A 495 25.99 45.81 76.32
N ARG A 496 26.55 46.71 75.48
CA ARG A 496 27.93 46.67 74.89
C ARG A 496 28.25 45.51 73.89
N ALA A 497 29.36 45.51 73.13
CA ALA A 497 30.06 46.56 72.36
C ALA A 497 31.24 46.00 71.51
N ARG A 498 31.50 46.59 70.31
CA ARG A 498 32.77 46.55 69.49
C ARG A 498 33.19 45.17 68.89
N GLY A 499 33.91 45.08 67.74
CA GLY A 499 34.17 46.03 66.64
C GLY A 499 35.55 45.91 65.93
N ARG A 500 35.63 46.24 64.62
CA ARG A 500 36.85 46.50 63.76
C ARG A 500 37.76 45.27 63.40
N ARG A 501 38.68 45.27 62.40
CA ARG A 501 38.86 45.88 61.03
C ARG A 501 40.09 45.24 60.32
N GLY A 502 40.19 45.29 58.97
CA GLY A 502 41.41 45.00 58.15
C GLY A 502 41.27 43.76 57.22
N ALA A 503 41.67 43.66 55.93
CA ALA A 503 42.57 44.37 54.98
C ALA A 503 44.08 43.97 55.04
N ALA A 504 44.84 43.74 53.93
CA ALA A 504 44.54 43.61 52.49
C ALA A 504 45.74 43.03 51.65
N GLY A 505 45.49 42.60 50.38
CA GLY A 505 46.47 42.32 49.28
C GLY A 505 47.26 41.00 49.31
N ASP A 506 48.05 40.56 48.31
CA ASP A 506 48.11 40.73 46.81
C ASP A 506 49.42 40.02 46.29
N ALA A 507 49.73 39.72 45.01
CA ALA A 507 49.01 39.41 43.75
C ALA A 507 50.05 38.97 42.64
N GLY A 508 49.68 38.21 41.58
CA GLY A 508 50.60 37.94 40.43
C GLY A 508 50.28 36.77 39.45
N GLU A 509 50.74 36.88 38.18
CA GLU A 509 50.72 35.86 37.08
C GLU A 509 52.01 36.05 36.21
N PRO A 510 52.59 35.04 35.49
CA PRO A 510 52.34 34.98 34.02
C PRO A 510 52.53 33.63 33.24
N ARG A 511 51.64 33.39 32.25
CA ARG A 511 51.89 32.92 30.84
C ARG A 511 52.66 31.62 30.42
N ARG A 512 51.90 30.76 29.67
CA ARG A 512 52.18 30.09 28.35
C ARG A 512 53.39 29.12 28.13
N ARG A 513 53.09 27.89 27.64
CA ARG A 513 53.27 27.38 26.23
C ARG A 513 52.88 25.89 26.07
N GLN A 514 52.61 25.43 24.84
CA GLN A 514 52.59 24.01 24.38
C GLN A 514 53.79 23.76 23.43
N PRO A 515 54.27 22.51 23.23
CA PRO A 515 53.82 21.67 22.07
C PRO A 515 53.87 20.14 22.33
N GLY A 516 53.32 19.30 21.44
CA GLY A 516 53.56 17.83 21.46
C GLY A 516 52.69 17.05 20.48
N VAL A 517 53.21 15.93 19.95
CA VAL A 517 52.67 15.15 18.80
C VAL A 517 53.20 13.70 18.82
N HIS A 518 52.48 12.77 18.17
CA HIS A 518 52.85 11.36 17.85
C HIS A 518 52.86 10.31 18.99
N ARG A 519 52.84 8.98 18.74
CA ARG A 519 52.10 8.13 17.74
C ARG A 519 52.29 6.62 18.09
N ALA A 520 51.25 5.82 17.91
CA ALA A 520 51.24 4.35 17.63
C ALA A 520 51.59 3.28 18.72
N ASP A 521 50.82 2.17 18.59
CA ASP A 521 51.18 0.72 18.68
C ASP A 521 51.50 -0.08 19.98
N ARG A 522 50.63 -1.09 20.17
CA ARG A 522 50.88 -2.54 20.45
C ARG A 522 51.05 -3.13 21.86
N HIS A 523 50.21 -4.16 22.08
CA HIS A 523 50.50 -5.42 22.83
C HIS A 523 50.70 -5.32 24.36
N ARG A 524 50.52 -6.38 25.19
CA ARG A 524 50.00 -7.76 24.98
C ARG A 524 49.40 -8.32 26.31
N HIS A 525 48.41 -9.20 26.16
CA HIS A 525 48.08 -10.37 27.01
C HIS A 525 48.47 -10.51 28.51
N ARG A 526 47.44 -10.83 29.31
CA ARG A 526 47.20 -12.11 30.07
C ARG A 526 47.29 -12.15 31.62
N HIS A 527 46.36 -12.98 32.13
CA HIS A 527 46.33 -13.79 33.37
C HIS A 527 45.81 -13.22 34.71
N GLN A 528 45.19 -14.15 35.45
CA GLN A 528 44.49 -14.10 36.76
C GLN A 528 45.49 -14.49 37.90
N PRO A 529 45.16 -14.74 39.21
CA PRO A 529 43.84 -15.00 39.82
C PRO A 529 43.57 -14.62 41.33
N ILE A 530 42.33 -14.87 41.82
CA ILE A 530 41.90 -15.55 43.10
C ILE A 530 42.71 -15.29 44.41
N HIS A 531 42.14 -14.92 45.59
CA HIS A 531 40.75 -14.62 46.04
C HIS A 531 40.68 -14.14 47.54
N HIS A 532 39.46 -13.87 48.07
CA HIS A 532 39.07 -13.90 49.52
C HIS A 532 39.63 -12.80 50.50
N ARG A 533 39.06 -12.47 51.69
CA ARG A 533 37.86 -12.95 52.45
C ARG A 533 37.33 -11.94 53.51
N GLY A 534 35.99 -11.81 53.65
CA GLY A 534 35.24 -11.73 54.94
C GLY A 534 35.19 -10.41 55.78
N VAL A 535 34.43 -10.31 56.90
CA VAL A 535 33.26 -11.12 57.38
C VAL A 535 32.50 -10.45 58.57
N ARG A 536 31.15 -10.41 58.53
CA ARG A 536 30.16 -10.27 59.67
C ARG A 536 30.23 -9.01 60.58
N HIS A 537 29.26 -8.66 61.46
CA HIS A 537 27.94 -9.22 61.86
C HIS A 537 26.92 -8.03 62.08
N ARG A 538 25.84 -7.97 62.89
CA ARG A 538 25.27 -8.84 63.96
C ARG A 538 23.72 -8.99 63.88
N ARG A 539 22.94 -8.27 64.70
CA ARG A 539 21.47 -8.39 64.99
C ARG A 539 21.03 -7.30 66.01
N PRO A 540 19.79 -7.24 66.59
CA PRO A 540 18.59 -8.10 66.47
C PRO A 540 17.42 -7.35 65.78
N HIS A 541 16.10 -7.56 65.93
CA HIS A 541 15.16 -8.51 66.62
C HIS A 541 13.89 -8.57 65.70
N ALA A 542 12.84 -9.38 65.87
CA ALA A 542 12.53 -10.37 66.91
C ALA A 542 11.94 -11.69 66.32
N GLU A 543 10.65 -11.95 66.53
CA GLU A 543 10.04 -13.27 66.74
C GLU A 543 8.50 -13.19 66.53
N ARG A 544 7.72 -14.26 66.37
CA ARG A 544 7.94 -15.74 66.27
C ARG A 544 7.24 -16.24 64.95
N GLY A 545 7.21 -17.51 64.52
CA GLY A 545 7.38 -18.81 65.20
C GLY A 545 6.03 -19.35 65.73
N THR A 546 5.77 -20.65 65.91
CA THR A 546 6.55 -21.90 65.70
C THR A 546 5.57 -23.09 65.72
N ASP A 547 5.75 -24.30 65.15
CA ASP A 547 6.56 -24.90 64.05
C ASP A 547 6.05 -26.36 63.87
N GLY A 548 6.31 -27.07 62.75
CA GLY A 548 5.90 -28.49 62.60
C GLY A 548 6.18 -29.17 61.24
N GLN A 549 6.16 -30.52 61.22
CA GLN A 549 6.41 -31.37 60.04
C GLN A 549 5.32 -32.45 59.85
N GLY A 550 5.11 -32.91 58.62
CA GLY A 550 4.76 -34.32 58.35
C GLY A 550 3.42 -34.65 57.63
N ALA A 551 3.54 -35.52 56.62
CA ALA A 551 2.59 -36.55 56.15
C ALA A 551 1.10 -36.25 55.80
N GLY A 552 0.61 -36.97 54.78
CA GLY A 552 -0.69 -37.64 54.88
C GLY A 552 -1.84 -37.23 53.93
N ALA A 553 -2.71 -38.20 53.63
CA ALA A 553 -4.02 -38.03 52.99
C ALA A 553 -5.04 -37.37 53.97
N GLY A 554 -6.26 -36.93 53.58
CA GLY A 554 -7.01 -37.01 52.31
C GLY A 554 -8.48 -37.42 52.57
N HIS A 555 -9.44 -37.00 51.71
CA HIS A 555 -10.91 -37.14 51.91
C HIS A 555 -11.47 -36.34 53.13
N GLN A 556 -12.75 -36.00 53.30
CA GLN A 556 -14.05 -36.16 52.58
C GLN A 556 -15.00 -34.99 53.06
N ASP A 557 -16.21 -34.66 52.53
CA ASP A 557 -17.04 -35.21 51.46
C ASP A 557 -18.05 -34.18 50.83
N LEU A 558 -18.88 -34.70 49.91
CA LEU A 558 -20.18 -34.33 49.31
C LEU A 558 -21.35 -33.96 50.28
N PRO A 559 -22.66 -33.84 49.87
CA PRO A 559 -23.36 -33.89 48.54
C PRO A 559 -24.43 -32.74 48.35
N PRO A 560 -25.50 -32.82 47.51
CA PRO A 560 -25.63 -33.18 46.06
C PRO A 560 -26.54 -32.22 45.21
N LEU A 561 -26.64 -32.55 43.89
CA LEU A 561 -27.76 -32.36 42.91
C LEU A 561 -27.39 -31.50 41.67
N ARG A 562 -27.30 -31.95 40.40
CA ARG A 562 -27.73 -33.16 39.61
C ARG A 562 -29.09 -33.04 38.88
N ARG A 563 -29.12 -32.54 37.62
CA ARG A 563 -29.72 -33.20 36.42
C ARG A 563 -29.67 -32.38 35.10
N ARG A 564 -29.95 -33.09 33.98
CA ARG A 564 -30.22 -32.62 32.60
C ARG A 564 -31.70 -32.14 32.46
N PRO A 565 -32.25 -31.97 31.23
CA PRO A 565 -32.10 -30.88 30.24
C PRO A 565 -33.46 -30.15 30.05
N GLY A 566 -33.67 -29.35 28.99
CA GLY A 566 -35.04 -29.01 28.57
C GLY A 566 -35.19 -27.83 27.61
N GLU A 567 -36.20 -27.92 26.74
CA GLU A 567 -36.73 -26.85 25.88
C GLU A 567 -37.93 -26.15 26.59
N GLY A 568 -38.53 -25.11 25.97
CA GLY A 568 -39.97 -24.85 26.17
C GLY A 568 -40.43 -23.54 26.85
N HIS A 569 -40.61 -22.49 26.03
CA HIS A 569 -41.73 -21.52 26.02
C HIS A 569 -42.56 -21.12 27.29
N ARG A 570 -42.60 -19.79 27.55
CA ARG A 570 -43.78 -18.96 27.98
C ARG A 570 -44.34 -19.23 29.43
N PRO A 571 -45.40 -18.54 29.95
CA PRO A 571 -46.00 -17.22 29.66
C PRO A 571 -46.26 -16.25 30.88
N ALA A 572 -46.46 -14.95 30.57
CA ALA A 572 -47.45 -13.99 31.13
C ALA A 572 -47.70 -13.67 32.65
N ARG A 573 -47.48 -12.37 33.00
CA ARG A 573 -48.35 -11.41 33.76
C ARG A 573 -48.61 -11.53 35.29
N ARG A 574 -48.18 -10.50 36.06
CA ARG A 574 -49.00 -9.52 36.88
C ARG A 574 -48.08 -8.48 37.57
N ARG A 575 -48.18 -7.17 37.27
CA ARG A 575 -48.91 -6.07 37.98
C ARG A 575 -48.47 -5.75 39.43
N HIS A 576 -47.95 -4.53 39.69
CA HIS A 576 -48.68 -3.43 40.41
C HIS A 576 -47.85 -2.13 40.67
N ARG A 577 -48.43 -0.95 40.38
CA ARG A 577 -48.27 0.41 41.00
C ARG A 577 -46.82 1.01 41.13
N SER A 578 -46.55 2.31 41.34
CA SER A 578 -47.33 3.54 41.65
C SER A 578 -46.80 4.76 40.84
N ALA A 579 -47.47 5.91 40.91
CA ALA A 579 -46.97 7.24 40.50
C ALA A 579 -47.19 8.28 41.61
N PRO A 580 -46.61 9.50 41.52
CA PRO A 580 -47.47 10.69 41.70
C PRO A 580 -47.10 11.95 40.87
N ALA A 581 -48.13 12.77 40.59
CA ALA A 581 -48.15 14.22 40.32
C ALA A 581 -47.29 14.85 39.17
N GLY A 582 -47.74 15.90 38.46
CA GLY A 582 -49.09 16.51 38.45
C GLY A 582 -49.18 17.85 37.69
N HIS A 583 -50.41 18.24 37.31
CA HIS A 583 -50.83 19.50 36.64
C HIS A 583 -50.39 19.69 35.16
N GLY A 584 -51.26 20.14 34.23
CA GLY A 584 -52.73 20.25 34.31
C GLY A 584 -53.42 21.01 33.16
N HIS A 585 -54.64 20.54 32.77
CA HIS A 585 -55.67 21.27 31.98
C HIS A 585 -55.38 21.54 30.46
N ARG A 586 -56.37 21.64 29.54
CA ARG A 586 -57.86 21.43 29.55
C ARG A 586 -58.44 21.26 28.12
N ARG A 587 -59.37 20.29 27.92
CA ARG A 587 -60.61 20.32 27.07
C ARG A 587 -60.44 20.62 25.53
N HIS A 588 -61.37 20.35 24.60
CA HIS A 588 -62.75 19.79 24.56
C HIS A 588 -62.99 19.09 23.17
N ARG A 589 -63.57 17.87 23.08
CA ARG A 589 -64.98 17.48 22.73
C ARG A 589 -65.39 17.39 21.23
N HIS A 590 -65.89 16.19 20.84
CA HIS A 590 -66.84 15.82 19.74
C HIS A 590 -66.52 16.25 18.28
N GLY A 591 -66.98 15.57 17.22
CA GLY A 591 -67.82 14.36 17.00
C GLY A 591 -68.13 14.25 15.48
N ASP A 592 -68.95 13.36 14.89
CA ASP A 592 -69.56 12.04 15.23
C ASP A 592 -70.14 11.45 13.90
N ARG A 593 -70.30 10.11 13.76
CA ARG A 593 -71.00 9.38 12.63
C ARG A 593 -70.33 9.47 11.23
N ARG A 594 -70.57 8.64 10.19
CA ARG A 594 -71.24 7.33 9.85
C ARG A 594 -70.79 6.96 8.40
N GLN A 595 -70.88 5.74 7.80
CA GLN A 595 -70.95 4.32 8.22
C GLN A 595 -70.84 3.39 6.96
N ARG A 596 -70.59 2.09 7.16
CA ARG A 596 -70.92 0.90 6.29
C ARG A 596 -69.93 0.41 5.19
N HIS A 597 -69.73 -0.91 5.21
CA HIS A 597 -69.26 -1.84 4.17
C HIS A 597 -70.48 -2.46 3.39
N PRO A 598 -70.40 -3.53 2.56
CA PRO A 598 -69.27 -4.25 1.90
C PRO A 598 -69.46 -4.50 0.36
N GLY A 599 -68.54 -5.21 -0.32
CA GLY A 599 -68.87 -5.94 -1.58
C GLY A 599 -67.72 -6.28 -2.58
N HIS A 600 -67.64 -7.55 -3.01
CA HIS A 600 -66.88 -8.10 -4.17
C HIS A 600 -67.82 -8.14 -5.43
N PRO A 601 -67.47 -8.63 -6.67
CA PRO A 601 -66.38 -9.57 -7.07
C PRO A 601 -65.68 -9.42 -8.47
N ALA A 602 -64.70 -10.31 -8.71
CA ALA A 602 -64.38 -11.07 -9.96
C ALA A 602 -63.72 -10.46 -11.24
N LEU A 603 -63.08 -11.40 -11.97
CA LEU A 603 -62.42 -11.42 -13.31
C LEU A 603 -63.46 -11.53 -14.47
N PRO A 604 -63.13 -11.61 -15.81
CA PRO A 604 -61.87 -12.02 -16.48
C PRO A 604 -61.51 -11.30 -17.82
N GLY A 605 -60.51 -11.83 -18.58
CA GLY A 605 -60.33 -11.55 -20.02
C GLY A 605 -58.95 -11.93 -20.62
N VAL A 606 -58.92 -12.55 -21.82
CA VAL A 606 -57.70 -12.90 -22.59
C VAL A 606 -57.91 -12.51 -24.07
N GLY A 607 -56.91 -11.93 -24.77
CA GLY A 607 -57.08 -11.52 -26.18
C GLY A 607 -55.86 -10.99 -26.96
N ARG A 608 -55.07 -11.93 -27.52
CA ARG A 608 -54.37 -11.95 -28.84
C ARG A 608 -53.89 -10.66 -29.60
N GLU A 609 -52.66 -10.77 -30.10
CA GLU A 609 -52.06 -10.22 -31.36
C GLU A 609 -52.87 -10.55 -32.66
N PRO A 610 -52.61 -10.03 -33.90
CA PRO A 610 -51.28 -9.81 -34.52
C PRO A 610 -51.15 -8.70 -35.64
N ALA A 611 -50.09 -8.84 -36.46
CA ALA A 611 -49.78 -8.22 -37.78
C ALA A 611 -49.23 -6.77 -37.76
N MET A 612 -48.05 -6.44 -38.31
CA MET A 612 -47.40 -6.69 -39.63
C MET A 612 -47.83 -5.71 -40.74
N ASP A 613 -46.90 -4.90 -41.24
CA ASP A 613 -46.34 -5.12 -42.60
C ASP A 613 -45.11 -4.25 -42.93
N LEU A 614 -44.33 -4.70 -43.93
CA LEU A 614 -43.31 -3.93 -44.66
C LEU A 614 -43.70 -3.89 -46.14
N PRO A 615 -43.41 -2.80 -46.86
CA PRO A 615 -42.44 -2.96 -47.95
C PRO A 615 -41.54 -1.73 -48.19
N GLY A 616 -40.55 -1.86 -49.07
CA GLY A 616 -39.82 -0.73 -49.63
C GLY A 616 -39.33 -1.01 -51.06
N LEU A 617 -39.16 0.02 -51.90
CA LEU A 617 -38.60 -0.16 -53.24
C LEU A 617 -37.82 1.06 -53.80
N ARG A 618 -36.55 0.79 -54.10
CA ARG A 618 -35.63 1.28 -55.15
C ARG A 618 -35.95 2.51 -56.05
N LEU A 619 -35.00 3.46 -56.01
CA LEU A 619 -34.15 3.99 -57.12
C LEU A 619 -34.65 5.00 -58.19
N ARG A 620 -33.66 5.78 -58.68
CA ARG A 620 -33.61 6.75 -59.82
C ARG A 620 -34.28 8.12 -59.56
N GLY A 621 -33.75 9.24 -60.07
CA GLY A 621 -32.45 9.48 -60.73
C GLY A 621 -32.40 10.80 -61.53
N GLU A 622 -31.19 11.33 -61.81
CA GLU A 622 -30.90 12.47 -62.71
C GLU A 622 -31.39 13.88 -62.23
N ARG A 623 -30.86 15.05 -62.65
CA ARG A 623 -29.65 15.42 -63.43
C ARG A 623 -29.13 16.82 -63.02
N ALA A 624 -27.95 17.22 -63.52
CA ALA A 624 -27.28 18.51 -63.24
C ALA A 624 -27.89 19.72 -64.00
N PRO A 625 -27.45 20.97 -63.73
CA PRO A 625 -26.35 21.51 -64.54
C PRO A 625 -25.26 22.33 -63.78
N ARG A 626 -24.27 22.78 -64.56
CA ARG A 626 -22.96 23.38 -64.19
C ARG A 626 -23.03 24.89 -63.88
N ALA A 627 -22.08 25.41 -63.08
CA ALA A 627 -21.38 26.69 -63.36
C ALA A 627 -20.06 26.87 -62.58
N HIS A 628 -19.06 27.44 -63.26
CA HIS A 628 -17.81 28.09 -62.80
C HIS A 628 -17.53 29.23 -63.83
N PRO A 629 -16.65 30.23 -63.63
CA PRO A 629 -15.51 30.31 -62.69
C PRO A 629 -15.69 31.46 -61.65
N ASP A 630 -14.70 32.16 -61.07
CA ASP A 630 -13.67 33.02 -61.71
C ASP A 630 -12.38 33.27 -60.88
N ARG A 631 -11.33 33.89 -61.47
CA ARG A 631 -10.01 34.18 -60.84
C ARG A 631 -9.33 35.50 -61.30
N VAL A 632 -9.21 36.50 -60.43
CA VAL A 632 -8.23 37.64 -60.48
C VAL A 632 -7.85 38.03 -59.02
N ARG A 633 -6.63 38.36 -58.52
CA ARG A 633 -5.19 38.38 -58.94
C ARG A 633 -4.51 39.78 -59.00
N HIS A 634 -3.59 40.06 -58.05
CA HIS A 634 -2.65 41.22 -57.95
C HIS A 634 -3.25 42.59 -57.50
N ARG A 635 -2.49 43.61 -57.00
CA ARG A 635 -1.03 43.83 -56.84
C ARG A 635 -0.66 44.84 -55.71
N ALA A 636 0.46 44.59 -55.01
CA ALA A 636 1.52 45.45 -54.43
C ALA A 636 1.31 46.94 -53.97
N GLY A 637 2.10 47.34 -52.96
CA GLY A 637 2.47 48.75 -52.65
C GLY A 637 2.49 49.13 -51.16
N ALA A 638 3.21 50.20 -50.76
CA ALA A 638 4.61 50.19 -50.28
C ALA A 638 5.00 51.53 -49.57
N GLY A 639 6.02 51.53 -48.69
CA GLY A 639 6.53 52.73 -47.96
C GLY A 639 5.85 52.97 -46.60
N ALA A 640 6.35 53.81 -45.66
CA ALA A 640 7.58 54.62 -45.52
C ALA A 640 7.64 55.15 -44.04
N ARG A 641 8.70 55.69 -43.40
CA ARG A 641 10.16 55.85 -43.64
C ARG A 641 10.85 56.20 -42.28
N GLY A 642 12.15 55.94 -42.11
CA GLY A 642 13.02 56.50 -41.03
C GLY A 642 13.78 55.44 -40.20
N HIS A 643 15.12 55.30 -40.19
CA HIS A 643 16.28 56.21 -40.04
C HIS A 643 16.68 56.50 -38.57
N LEU A 644 17.97 56.50 -38.17
CA LEU A 644 19.20 55.82 -38.67
C LEU A 644 20.36 56.05 -37.65
N ARG A 645 21.52 55.37 -37.85
CA ARG A 645 22.81 55.45 -37.10
C ARG A 645 22.82 54.76 -35.71
N GLY A 646 23.89 54.09 -35.27
CA GLY A 646 25.18 53.82 -35.95
C GLY A 646 26.08 52.78 -35.24
N LEU A 647 27.06 52.26 -35.98
CA LEU A 647 28.19 51.40 -35.56
C LEU A 647 29.38 52.29 -35.07
N PRO A 648 30.53 51.81 -34.48
CA PRO A 648 31.16 50.50 -34.76
C PRO A 648 32.12 49.84 -33.69
N ARG A 649 32.78 48.75 -34.12
CA ARG A 649 34.14 48.22 -33.76
C ARG A 649 34.39 47.30 -32.52
N ARG A 650 35.04 46.16 -32.86
CA ARG A 650 35.91 45.20 -32.08
C ARG A 650 37.25 45.89 -31.65
N PRO A 651 38.20 45.32 -30.84
CA PRO A 651 38.67 43.90 -30.86
C PRO A 651 39.43 43.26 -29.64
N ARG A 652 39.84 41.97 -29.80
CA ARG A 652 40.89 41.18 -29.06
C ARG A 652 40.61 40.91 -27.55
N GLY A 653 41.13 39.87 -26.87
CA GLY A 653 41.92 38.64 -27.14
C GLY A 653 42.02 37.85 -25.79
N ARG A 654 42.35 36.55 -25.63
CA ARG A 654 43.24 35.59 -26.32
C ARG A 654 42.77 34.12 -26.12
N GLN A 655 43.30 33.18 -26.91
CA GLN A 655 43.40 31.71 -26.69
C GLN A 655 44.73 31.35 -25.96
N PRO A 656 45.13 30.08 -25.63
CA PRO A 656 44.74 28.74 -26.14
C PRO A 656 44.38 27.73 -25.01
N ALA A 657 44.30 26.39 -25.13
CA ALA A 657 44.50 25.39 -26.22
C ALA A 657 43.36 24.32 -26.16
N GLY A 658 43.08 23.44 -27.14
CA GLY A 658 43.91 22.34 -27.70
C GLY A 658 43.85 21.12 -26.77
N VAL A 659 43.50 19.88 -27.14
CA VAL A 659 43.58 19.10 -28.41
C VAL A 659 42.32 18.17 -28.48
N LEU A 660 41.47 18.15 -29.52
CA LEU A 660 41.58 17.63 -30.90
C LEU A 660 41.41 16.09 -31.03
N LEU A 661 40.27 15.64 -31.57
CA LEU A 661 40.20 14.48 -32.48
C LEU A 661 39.00 14.61 -33.45
N ARG A 662 39.24 14.17 -34.70
CA ARG A 662 38.45 14.23 -35.94
C ARG A 662 37.71 12.90 -36.18
N ASP A 663 36.88 12.63 -37.21
CA ASP A 663 35.96 13.27 -38.21
C ASP A 663 35.23 12.03 -38.85
N HIS A 664 34.24 11.94 -39.76
CA HIS A 664 33.34 12.74 -40.63
C HIS A 664 32.17 11.74 -40.97
N ASP A 665 30.96 12.07 -41.45
CA ASP A 665 30.29 13.36 -41.64
C ASP A 665 28.81 13.31 -41.15
N GLY A 666 27.76 12.85 -41.85
CA GLY A 666 27.55 12.50 -43.26
C GLY A 666 26.10 12.01 -43.52
N ALA A 667 25.22 12.85 -44.11
CA ALA A 667 23.78 12.60 -44.28
C ALA A 667 23.27 13.07 -45.67
N PRO A 668 21.95 13.14 -45.95
CA PRO A 668 20.90 12.11 -46.11
C PRO A 668 20.45 12.08 -47.62
N PRO A 669 19.17 12.11 -48.11
CA PRO A 669 17.82 11.69 -47.64
C PRO A 669 16.88 11.02 -48.72
N ARG A 670 15.58 10.83 -48.38
CA ARG A 670 14.33 10.84 -49.22
C ARG A 670 13.88 9.61 -50.05
N GLY A 671 12.55 9.50 -50.23
CA GLY A 671 11.82 8.59 -51.15
C GLY A 671 11.21 7.36 -50.44
N ALA A 672 9.90 7.11 -50.26
CA ALA A 672 8.60 7.63 -50.72
C ALA A 672 7.89 6.85 -51.87
N GLY A 673 6.84 6.09 -51.52
CA GLY A 673 5.76 5.64 -52.43
C GLY A 673 5.84 4.19 -52.93
N GLY A 674 4.68 3.55 -53.14
CA GLY A 674 4.51 2.26 -53.82
C GLY A 674 3.64 1.24 -53.08
N ALA A 675 2.54 0.79 -53.69
CA ALA A 675 1.69 -0.30 -53.20
C ALA A 675 0.93 -0.99 -54.35
N GLU A 676 1.02 -2.32 -54.44
CA GLU A 676 0.11 -3.26 -55.17
C GLU A 676 0.57 -4.70 -54.82
N ARG A 677 -0.28 -5.60 -54.30
CA ARG A 677 -1.27 -6.50 -54.91
C ARG A 677 -0.72 -7.83 -55.47
N PHE A 678 -1.25 -8.91 -54.87
CA PHE A 678 -1.27 -10.36 -55.21
C PHE A 678 -1.30 -10.73 -56.72
N PRO A 679 -0.76 -11.92 -57.11
CA PRO A 679 -1.55 -13.16 -57.05
C PRO A 679 -0.81 -14.47 -56.67
N ASP A 680 -1.58 -15.52 -56.37
CA ASP A 680 -1.12 -16.90 -56.13
C ASP A 680 -0.64 -17.64 -57.40
N ARG A 681 0.28 -18.61 -57.23
CA ARG A 681 0.17 -19.97 -57.84
C ARG A 681 1.21 -20.98 -57.33
N VAL A 682 0.84 -22.26 -57.40
CA VAL A 682 1.66 -23.44 -57.02
C VAL A 682 2.29 -24.08 -58.28
N PRO A 683 3.58 -24.41 -58.23
CA PRO A 683 4.05 -25.81 -58.38
C PRO A 683 5.10 -26.15 -57.28
N GLY A 684 5.62 -27.38 -57.10
CA GLY A 684 5.39 -28.67 -57.76
C GLY A 684 6.43 -29.69 -57.21
N ARG A 685 6.11 -30.99 -57.18
CA ARG A 685 6.98 -32.03 -56.56
C ARG A 685 8.27 -32.30 -57.33
N GLN A 686 9.31 -32.72 -56.59
CA GLN A 686 10.21 -33.81 -57.02
C GLN A 686 10.59 -34.71 -55.82
N GLN A 687 10.89 -35.99 -56.08
CA GLN A 687 11.23 -37.02 -55.09
C GLN A 687 12.45 -37.82 -55.54
N VAL A 688 13.31 -38.20 -54.58
CA VAL A 688 14.26 -39.33 -54.65
C VAL A 688 14.28 -39.89 -53.21
N ILE A 689 13.51 -40.94 -52.88
CA ILE A 689 13.74 -42.38 -53.08
C ILE A 689 14.66 -42.99 -52.00
N LEU A 690 14.19 -44.11 -51.42
CA LEU A 690 14.75 -44.85 -50.27
C LEU A 690 15.77 -45.93 -50.73
N PRO A 691 16.33 -46.74 -49.81
CA PRO A 691 15.63 -48.01 -49.53
C PRO A 691 15.61 -48.46 -48.05
N GLU A 692 14.56 -49.20 -47.68
CA GLU A 692 14.57 -50.14 -46.54
C GLU A 692 15.20 -51.48 -46.96
N VAL A 693 15.75 -52.26 -46.01
CA VAL A 693 15.76 -53.74 -46.06
C VAL A 693 15.58 -54.32 -44.65
N ARG A 694 15.18 -55.60 -44.56
CA ARG A 694 14.79 -56.35 -43.34
C ARG A 694 15.72 -57.60 -43.22
N MET A 695 15.55 -58.68 -42.43
CA MET A 695 14.41 -59.23 -41.68
C MET A 695 14.89 -60.36 -40.71
N THR A 696 14.12 -60.64 -39.64
CA THR A 696 13.95 -61.96 -38.94
C THR A 696 15.11 -62.77 -38.28
N LEU A 697 14.87 -63.10 -37.00
CA LEU A 697 14.98 -64.43 -36.33
C LEU A 697 16.30 -65.25 -36.31
N ARG A 698 16.75 -65.59 -35.08
CA ARG A 698 16.87 -66.99 -34.58
C ARG A 698 17.08 -67.06 -33.06
N SER A 699 16.93 -68.25 -32.48
CA SER A 699 16.89 -68.54 -31.03
C SER A 699 17.75 -69.75 -30.63
N VAL A 700 18.33 -69.79 -29.43
CA VAL A 700 18.78 -71.00 -28.68
C VAL A 700 18.81 -70.72 -27.16
N PHE A 701 18.52 -71.73 -26.32
CA PHE A 701 18.62 -71.82 -24.84
C PHE A 701 19.66 -72.91 -24.46
N PRO A 702 20.27 -73.01 -23.24
CA PRO A 702 19.62 -73.19 -21.92
C PRO A 702 20.30 -72.36 -20.77
N GLY A 703 20.04 -72.46 -19.46
CA GLY A 703 19.14 -73.20 -18.54
C GLY A 703 19.41 -72.68 -17.09
N ARG A 704 18.72 -73.00 -15.97
CA ARG A 704 17.80 -74.08 -15.54
C ARG A 704 16.88 -73.57 -14.37
N ALA A 705 15.70 -74.21 -14.19
CA ALA A 705 15.05 -74.59 -12.89
C ALA A 705 14.68 -73.53 -11.80
N THR A 706 13.59 -73.61 -11.00
CA THR A 706 12.41 -74.52 -10.91
C THR A 706 11.34 -73.98 -9.92
N LEU A 707 10.04 -74.29 -10.15
CA LEU A 707 8.93 -74.48 -9.14
C LEU A 707 8.48 -73.26 -8.27
N ALA A 708 7.24 -73.13 -7.74
CA ALA A 708 5.92 -73.76 -8.02
C ALA A 708 4.73 -72.94 -7.41
N LEU A 709 3.50 -73.39 -7.69
CA LEU A 709 2.17 -72.92 -7.23
C LEU A 709 1.87 -73.22 -5.72
N PRO A 710 0.68 -72.90 -5.11
CA PRO A 710 -0.60 -72.42 -5.67
C PRO A 710 -1.28 -71.22 -4.94
N ALA A 711 -2.47 -70.83 -5.41
CA ALA A 711 -3.47 -70.03 -4.68
C ALA A 711 -4.65 -70.91 -4.21
N LEU A 712 -5.46 -70.43 -3.25
CA LEU A 712 -6.72 -71.08 -2.86
C LEU A 712 -7.75 -70.06 -2.35
N LEU A 713 -9.01 -70.22 -2.76
CA LEU A 713 -10.17 -69.41 -2.39
C LEU A 713 -11.02 -70.15 -1.33
N VAL A 714 -11.56 -69.40 -0.37
CA VAL A 714 -12.75 -69.81 0.41
C VAL A 714 -13.70 -68.62 0.51
N VAL A 715 -14.99 -68.85 0.26
CA VAL A 715 -16.05 -67.85 0.38
C VAL A 715 -16.69 -67.94 1.76
N GLY A 716 -16.98 -66.80 2.39
CA GLY A 716 -17.71 -66.73 3.65
C GLY A 716 -18.53 -65.44 3.77
N CYS A 717 -19.84 -65.54 3.62
CA CYS A 717 -20.76 -64.44 3.90
C CYS A 717 -21.15 -64.45 5.38
N ALA A 718 -20.97 -63.34 6.09
CA ALA A 718 -21.48 -63.14 7.45
C ALA A 718 -21.96 -61.69 7.64
N GLN A 719 -23.06 -61.51 8.37
CA GLN A 719 -23.68 -60.22 8.60
C GLN A 719 -22.99 -59.48 9.76
N ALA A 720 -22.60 -58.23 9.56
CA ALA A 720 -21.99 -57.40 10.60
C ALA A 720 -23.06 -56.76 11.49
N GLY A 721 -23.30 -57.36 12.67
CA GLY A 721 -24.00 -56.69 13.77
C GLY A 721 -23.11 -55.62 14.45
N PRO A 722 -23.69 -54.71 15.26
CA PRO A 722 -22.94 -53.63 15.91
C PRO A 722 -22.06 -54.13 17.06
N GLY A 723 -20.83 -54.54 16.75
CA GLY A 723 -19.82 -54.92 17.73
C GLY A 723 -19.21 -53.71 18.45
N THR A 724 -19.26 -53.70 19.78
CA THR A 724 -18.61 -52.68 20.62
C THR A 724 -17.09 -52.81 20.55
N VAL A 725 -16.40 -51.78 20.04
CA VAL A 725 -14.93 -51.74 20.01
C VAL A 725 -14.39 -51.38 21.40
N THR A 726 -13.85 -52.37 22.11
CA THR A 726 -13.05 -52.14 23.32
C THR A 726 -11.73 -51.45 22.94
N PRO A 727 -11.35 -50.32 23.56
CA PRO A 727 -10.09 -49.65 23.22
C PRO A 727 -8.88 -50.52 23.55
N GLN A 728 -8.12 -50.91 22.51
CA GLN A 728 -6.86 -51.61 22.70
C GLN A 728 -5.83 -50.65 23.32
N ALA A 729 -5.20 -51.07 24.41
CA ALA A 729 -4.24 -50.24 25.13
C ALA A 729 -3.05 -49.87 24.21
N ALA A 730 -2.73 -48.58 24.14
CA ALA A 730 -1.62 -48.10 23.32
C ALA A 730 -0.27 -48.60 23.88
N GLY A 731 0.60 -49.07 22.99
CA GLY A 731 2.00 -49.38 23.31
C GLY A 731 2.78 -48.13 23.78
N PRO A 732 4.04 -48.31 24.24
CA PRO A 732 4.85 -47.23 24.80
C PRO A 732 4.86 -46.00 23.90
N THR A 733 4.30 -44.90 24.42
CA THR A 733 3.78 -43.82 23.58
C THR A 733 4.90 -43.01 22.96
N ALA A 734 4.95 -42.99 21.62
CA ALA A 734 5.61 -41.92 20.89
C ALA A 734 5.13 -40.55 21.45
N GLY A 735 6.08 -39.78 22.00
CA GLY A 735 5.82 -38.55 22.74
C GLY A 735 5.12 -37.49 21.89
N SER A 736 4.51 -36.48 22.52
CA SER A 736 3.77 -35.46 21.77
C SER A 736 4.63 -34.66 20.79
N TRP A 737 5.96 -34.71 20.94
CA TRP A 737 6.96 -34.10 20.05
C TRP A 737 7.13 -34.79 18.70
N THR A 738 6.87 -36.10 18.58
CA THR A 738 7.06 -36.85 17.32
C THR A 738 5.79 -37.00 16.48
N ARG A 739 4.69 -36.39 16.92
CA ARG A 739 3.40 -36.39 16.20
C ARG A 739 3.27 -35.12 15.35
N PRO A 740 2.65 -35.18 14.16
CA PRO A 740 2.26 -33.98 13.43
C PRO A 740 1.36 -33.10 14.31
N GLN A 741 1.80 -31.89 14.62
CA GLN A 741 0.97 -30.91 15.32
C GLN A 741 -0.01 -30.30 14.30
N TYR A 742 -1.28 -30.19 14.70
CA TYR A 742 -2.37 -29.61 13.90
C TYR A 742 -2.39 -30.11 12.45
N PRO A 743 -2.52 -31.43 12.21
CA PRO A 743 -2.59 -31.97 10.85
C PRO A 743 -3.79 -31.39 10.10
N SER A 744 -3.71 -31.45 8.77
CA SER A 744 -4.86 -31.13 7.92
C SER A 744 -6.02 -32.08 8.21
N THR A 745 -7.22 -31.51 8.32
CA THR A 745 -8.51 -32.20 8.37
C THR A 745 -9.30 -31.99 7.07
N TYR A 746 -8.64 -31.53 6.01
CA TYR A 746 -9.24 -31.43 4.68
C TYR A 746 -9.57 -32.83 4.16
N HIS A 747 -10.83 -33.00 3.75
CA HIS A 747 -11.28 -34.14 2.97
C HIS A 747 -11.81 -33.61 1.64
N ARG A 748 -11.40 -34.21 0.52
CA ARG A 748 -11.90 -33.86 -0.82
C ARG A 748 -13.43 -33.91 -0.81
N HIS A 749 -14.06 -32.86 -1.33
CA HIS A 749 -15.51 -32.81 -1.51
C HIS A 749 -15.97 -33.89 -2.51
N ALA A 750 -17.19 -34.39 -2.35
CA ALA A 750 -17.75 -35.37 -3.29
C ALA A 750 -18.17 -34.69 -4.61
N ASP A 751 -17.37 -34.86 -5.66
CA ASP A 751 -17.70 -34.50 -7.04
C ASP A 751 -17.74 -35.75 -7.95
N GLY A 752 -18.66 -35.71 -8.93
CA GLY A 752 -18.73 -36.68 -10.02
C GLY A 752 -17.93 -36.21 -11.23
N ALA A 753 -17.50 -37.14 -12.08
CA ALA A 753 -16.59 -36.86 -13.18
C ALA A 753 -17.13 -35.82 -14.19
N VAL A 754 -16.24 -34.95 -14.66
CA VAL A 754 -16.53 -33.84 -15.58
C VAL A 754 -15.57 -33.85 -16.78
N LEU A 755 -16.10 -33.83 -18.01
CA LEU A 755 -15.32 -33.56 -19.21
C LEU A 755 -15.49 -32.08 -19.60
N LEU A 756 -14.41 -31.31 -19.56
CA LEU A 756 -14.35 -29.97 -20.17
C LEU A 756 -13.87 -30.17 -21.62
N ARG A 757 -14.65 -29.79 -22.64
CA ARG A 757 -14.33 -30.07 -24.06
C ARG A 757 -14.10 -28.82 -24.93
N ASN A 758 -13.41 -29.00 -26.06
CA ASN A 758 -13.22 -28.01 -27.13
C ASN A 758 -12.45 -26.73 -26.74
N ALA A 759 -11.65 -26.76 -25.67
CA ALA A 759 -10.91 -25.61 -25.16
C ALA A 759 -9.54 -25.40 -25.84
N THR A 760 -8.90 -24.26 -25.56
CA THR A 760 -7.44 -24.11 -25.65
C THR A 760 -6.81 -24.34 -24.28
N ILE A 761 -6.12 -25.47 -24.11
CA ILE A 761 -5.56 -25.91 -22.83
C ILE A 761 -4.07 -25.57 -22.77
N LEU A 762 -3.66 -24.79 -21.76
CA LEU A 762 -2.28 -24.46 -21.45
C LEU A 762 -1.84 -25.30 -20.25
N THR A 763 -0.93 -26.26 -20.46
CA THR A 763 -0.66 -27.30 -19.45
C THR A 763 0.31 -26.88 -18.34
N ALA A 764 1.06 -25.79 -18.54
CA ALA A 764 2.29 -25.46 -17.79
C ALA A 764 3.42 -26.51 -17.89
N THR A 765 3.33 -27.46 -18.84
CA THR A 765 4.36 -28.47 -19.14
C THR A 765 5.11 -28.23 -20.45
N GLY A 766 4.77 -27.17 -21.20
CA GLY A 766 5.32 -26.86 -22.52
C GLY A 766 4.31 -26.98 -23.66
N GLN A 767 3.06 -27.39 -23.37
CA GLN A 767 2.04 -27.67 -24.37
C GLN A 767 0.89 -26.64 -24.35
N GLU A 768 0.53 -26.15 -25.54
CA GLU A 768 -0.74 -25.47 -25.81
C GLU A 768 -1.57 -26.38 -26.72
N LEU A 769 -2.58 -27.04 -26.16
CA LEU A 769 -3.44 -27.99 -26.87
C LEU A 769 -4.71 -27.27 -27.34
N ARG A 770 -4.98 -27.29 -28.65
CA ARG A 770 -6.11 -26.55 -29.26
C ARG A 770 -7.25 -27.50 -29.64
N ASN A 771 -8.48 -27.02 -29.48
CA ASN A 771 -9.72 -27.83 -29.61
C ASN A 771 -9.69 -29.09 -28.72
N ALA A 772 -9.00 -28.99 -27.58
CA ALA A 772 -8.71 -30.11 -26.71
C ALA A 772 -9.69 -30.20 -25.54
N SER A 773 -9.70 -31.36 -24.91
CA SER A 773 -10.56 -31.70 -23.79
C SER A 773 -9.72 -32.17 -22.59
N ILE A 774 -10.28 -32.04 -21.40
CA ILE A 774 -9.71 -32.55 -20.14
C ILE A 774 -10.80 -33.21 -19.29
N LEU A 775 -10.51 -34.40 -18.82
CA LEU A 775 -11.41 -35.23 -18.02
C LEU A 775 -10.95 -35.23 -16.56
N LEU A 776 -11.82 -34.74 -15.68
CA LEU A 776 -11.61 -34.69 -14.23
C LEU A 776 -12.42 -35.83 -13.60
N ARG A 777 -11.77 -36.73 -12.85
CA ARG A 777 -12.40 -37.83 -12.12
C ARG A 777 -11.66 -38.06 -10.80
N ASP A 778 -12.43 -38.35 -9.74
CA ASP A 778 -11.90 -38.73 -8.42
C ASP A 778 -10.85 -37.75 -7.86
N GLY A 779 -11.07 -36.47 -8.16
CA GLY A 779 -10.24 -35.33 -7.80
C GLY A 779 -8.93 -35.21 -8.57
N LYS A 780 -8.76 -35.99 -9.64
CA LYS A 780 -7.57 -36.02 -10.49
C LYS A 780 -7.87 -35.71 -11.93
N ILE A 781 -6.83 -35.34 -12.66
CA ILE A 781 -6.82 -35.30 -14.12
C ILE A 781 -6.70 -36.74 -14.62
N GLU A 782 -7.77 -37.29 -15.18
CA GLU A 782 -7.81 -38.66 -15.72
C GLU A 782 -7.22 -38.71 -17.13
N ALA A 783 -7.55 -37.71 -17.96
CA ALA A 783 -7.05 -37.60 -19.33
C ALA A 783 -7.04 -36.13 -19.80
N VAL A 784 -6.12 -35.80 -20.71
CA VAL A 784 -6.07 -34.52 -21.43
C VAL A 784 -5.60 -34.76 -22.87
N GLY A 785 -6.28 -34.17 -23.87
CA GLY A 785 -5.98 -34.41 -25.29
C GLY A 785 -7.11 -33.97 -26.22
N GLY A 786 -6.91 -34.12 -27.53
CA GLY A 786 -7.93 -33.79 -28.55
C GLY A 786 -9.14 -34.71 -28.46
N ASP A 787 -8.94 -35.98 -28.81
CA ASP A 787 -10.00 -36.96 -29.10
C ASP A 787 -10.56 -37.67 -27.85
N LEU A 788 -10.83 -36.93 -26.76
CA LEU A 788 -11.48 -37.50 -25.58
C LEU A 788 -12.99 -37.61 -25.79
N ALA A 789 -13.45 -38.82 -26.16
CA ALA A 789 -14.88 -39.14 -26.13
C ALA A 789 -15.44 -39.05 -24.69
N PRO A 790 -16.63 -38.45 -24.48
CA PRO A 790 -17.24 -38.37 -23.16
C PRO A 790 -17.66 -39.77 -22.66
N PRO A 791 -17.13 -40.25 -21.52
CA PRO A 791 -17.56 -41.54 -20.97
C PRO A 791 -19.02 -41.49 -20.52
N ALA A 792 -19.69 -42.65 -20.52
CA ALA A 792 -21.09 -42.73 -20.12
C ALA A 792 -21.32 -42.19 -18.69
N GLY A 793 -22.31 -41.33 -18.51
CA GLY A 793 -22.66 -40.72 -17.22
C GLY A 793 -21.76 -39.56 -16.76
N VAL A 794 -20.76 -39.15 -17.55
CA VAL A 794 -19.89 -38.00 -17.24
C VAL A 794 -20.57 -36.68 -17.60
N ALA A 795 -20.45 -35.66 -16.74
CA ALA A 795 -20.97 -34.33 -17.01
C ALA A 795 -20.11 -33.63 -18.07
N VAL A 796 -20.68 -33.28 -19.22
CA VAL A 796 -19.95 -32.61 -20.32
C VAL A 796 -20.16 -31.10 -20.26
N VAL A 797 -19.07 -30.35 -20.20
CA VAL A 797 -19.05 -28.88 -20.22
C VAL A 797 -18.44 -28.43 -21.53
N ASP A 798 -19.19 -27.63 -22.30
CA ASP A 798 -18.65 -27.01 -23.49
C ASP A 798 -17.77 -25.80 -23.14
N ALA A 799 -16.50 -25.87 -23.55
CA ALA A 799 -15.50 -24.83 -23.39
C ALA A 799 -14.97 -24.34 -24.76
N THR A 800 -15.76 -24.50 -25.83
CA THR A 800 -15.48 -23.89 -27.14
C THR A 800 -15.19 -22.39 -27.01
N GLY A 801 -14.05 -21.95 -27.54
CA GLY A 801 -13.58 -20.56 -27.47
C GLY A 801 -12.98 -20.13 -26.12
N LYS A 802 -12.99 -21.01 -25.12
CA LYS A 802 -12.45 -20.75 -23.77
C LYS A 802 -11.04 -21.31 -23.62
N TYR A 803 -10.34 -20.85 -22.57
CA TYR A 803 -9.02 -21.34 -22.22
C TYR A 803 -9.06 -22.11 -20.89
N ILE A 804 -8.16 -23.07 -20.73
CA ILE A 804 -8.00 -23.85 -19.50
C ILE A 804 -6.53 -23.80 -19.04
N THR A 805 -6.32 -23.60 -17.74
CA THR A 805 -5.01 -23.60 -17.08
C THR A 805 -5.05 -24.48 -15.82
N PRO A 806 -3.90 -24.83 -15.22
CA PRO A 806 -3.88 -25.21 -13.80
C PRO A 806 -4.48 -24.09 -12.93
N GLY A 807 -4.86 -24.46 -11.72
CA GLY A 807 -5.11 -23.52 -10.63
C GLY A 807 -3.93 -22.57 -10.41
N LEU A 808 -4.22 -21.28 -10.20
CA LEU A 808 -3.20 -20.29 -9.88
C LEU A 808 -2.78 -20.42 -8.40
N ILE A 809 -1.50 -20.17 -8.12
CA ILE A 809 -0.92 -20.35 -6.79
C ILE A 809 -0.15 -19.11 -6.36
N ASP A 810 -0.54 -18.50 -5.25
CA ASP A 810 0.18 -17.37 -4.66
C ASP A 810 1.18 -17.85 -3.59
N SER A 811 2.48 -17.58 -3.82
CA SER A 811 3.53 -17.90 -2.84
C SER A 811 3.75 -16.80 -1.79
N HIS A 812 3.01 -15.68 -1.82
CA HIS A 812 3.15 -14.63 -0.81
C HIS A 812 1.82 -13.92 -0.52
N SER A 813 1.01 -14.51 0.35
CA SER A 813 -0.25 -13.93 0.80
C SER A 813 -0.28 -13.68 2.30
N HIS A 814 -1.02 -12.65 2.68
CA HIS A 814 -1.37 -12.31 4.06
C HIS A 814 -2.89 -12.41 4.30
N ILE A 815 -3.67 -12.98 3.38
CA ILE A 815 -5.09 -13.28 3.59
C ILE A 815 -5.28 -14.08 4.89
N GLY A 816 -6.32 -13.75 5.65
CA GLY A 816 -6.66 -14.33 6.95
C GLY A 816 -5.72 -13.95 8.11
N VAL A 817 -4.53 -13.40 7.89
CA VAL A 817 -3.67 -12.82 8.95
C VAL A 817 -3.55 -11.30 8.87
N TYR A 818 -3.95 -10.73 7.73
CA TYR A 818 -4.28 -9.34 7.45
C TYR A 818 -5.63 -9.32 6.71
N ALA A 819 -6.68 -9.62 7.46
CA ALA A 819 -8.02 -9.86 6.92
C ALA A 819 -8.80 -8.56 6.62
N ALA A 820 -9.86 -8.67 5.83
CA ALA A 820 -10.77 -7.56 5.56
C ALA A 820 -12.05 -7.63 6.42
N PRO A 821 -12.57 -6.49 6.93
CA PRO A 821 -11.99 -5.15 6.85
C PRO A 821 -10.76 -5.01 7.74
N GLY A 822 -9.70 -4.37 7.24
CA GLY A 822 -8.47 -4.17 8.01
C GLY A 822 -8.73 -3.32 9.26
N THR A 823 -8.59 -3.92 10.44
CA THR A 823 -8.67 -3.24 11.74
C THR A 823 -7.45 -3.60 12.60
N PHE A 824 -7.26 -2.90 13.71
CA PHE A 824 -6.23 -3.25 14.70
C PHE A 824 -6.36 -4.67 15.26
N ALA A 825 -7.57 -5.24 15.27
CA ALA A 825 -7.80 -6.63 15.71
C ALA A 825 -7.44 -7.68 14.65
N GLU A 826 -7.10 -7.26 13.43
CA GLU A 826 -6.76 -8.12 12.29
C GLU A 826 -5.32 -7.88 11.78
N ASP A 827 -4.46 -7.21 12.57
CA ASP A 827 -3.04 -6.89 12.25
C ASP A 827 -2.08 -8.02 12.74
N ASP A 828 -2.54 -9.27 12.72
CA ASP A 828 -1.85 -10.44 13.30
C ASP A 828 -0.69 -11.00 12.44
N GLY A 829 -0.44 -10.43 11.26
CA GLY A 829 0.60 -10.87 10.33
C GLY A 829 2.05 -10.71 10.82
N ASN A 830 2.35 -10.02 11.93
CA ASN A 830 3.72 -9.93 12.47
C ASN A 830 3.76 -9.90 14.01
N GLU A 831 4.33 -10.94 14.64
CA GLU A 831 4.68 -10.91 16.07
C GLU A 831 5.96 -10.07 16.30
N ALA A 832 5.80 -8.74 16.37
CA ALA A 832 6.92 -7.79 16.38
C ALA A 832 7.60 -7.57 17.76
N THR A 833 7.34 -8.41 18.78
CA THR A 833 7.98 -8.30 20.11
C THR A 833 9.47 -8.65 20.12
N ASN A 834 9.92 -9.59 19.27
CA ASN A 834 11.32 -10.06 19.21
C ASN A 834 11.82 -10.20 17.76
N PRO A 835 13.10 -9.92 17.44
CA PRO A 835 13.64 -10.16 16.10
C PRO A 835 13.63 -11.63 15.65
N VAL A 836 13.56 -12.61 16.55
CA VAL A 836 13.51 -14.04 16.24
C VAL A 836 12.34 -14.69 16.97
N THR A 837 11.28 -15.04 16.23
CA THR A 837 10.01 -15.59 16.74
C THR A 837 9.65 -16.91 16.06
N ALA A 838 10.63 -17.78 15.81
CA ALA A 838 10.43 -19.06 15.11
C ALA A 838 9.45 -20.03 15.82
N GLU A 839 9.06 -19.73 17.06
CA GLU A 839 8.00 -20.39 17.82
C GLU A 839 6.57 -20.06 17.36
N VAL A 840 6.31 -18.92 16.69
CA VAL A 840 4.95 -18.52 16.26
C VAL A 840 4.63 -18.98 14.84
N TRP A 841 3.37 -19.34 14.58
CA TRP A 841 2.94 -19.99 13.34
C TRP A 841 1.72 -19.24 12.81
N ALA A 842 1.72 -18.82 11.53
CA ALA A 842 0.64 -18.03 10.94
C ALA A 842 -0.73 -18.74 10.96
N GLU A 843 -0.75 -20.07 11.02
CA GLU A 843 -2.00 -20.84 11.16
C GLU A 843 -2.70 -20.68 12.52
N HIS A 844 -2.04 -20.09 13.54
CA HIS A 844 -2.67 -19.84 14.82
C HIS A 844 -3.49 -18.53 14.86
N SER A 845 -3.24 -17.59 13.95
CA SER A 845 -4.01 -16.35 13.78
C SER A 845 -4.82 -16.29 12.47
N PHE A 846 -4.59 -17.22 11.52
CA PHE A 846 -5.34 -17.26 10.27
C PHE A 846 -6.87 -17.41 10.49
N TRP A 847 -7.62 -16.36 10.16
CA TRP A 847 -9.09 -16.32 10.19
C TRP A 847 -9.70 -16.88 8.89
N PRO A 848 -10.36 -18.06 8.92
CA PRO A 848 -10.84 -18.72 7.69
C PRO A 848 -12.08 -18.09 7.05
N GLN A 849 -12.66 -17.06 7.68
CA GLN A 849 -13.87 -16.36 7.21
C GLN A 849 -13.56 -14.97 6.63
N ASP A 850 -12.29 -14.67 6.40
CA ASP A 850 -11.84 -13.48 5.66
C ASP A 850 -12.53 -13.40 4.28
N PRO A 851 -13.34 -12.35 4.01
CA PRO A 851 -14.07 -12.20 2.75
C PRO A 851 -13.15 -12.03 1.53
N GLN A 852 -11.83 -11.84 1.72
CA GLN A 852 -10.83 -11.86 0.64
C GLN A 852 -10.66 -13.26 0.02
N ILE A 853 -10.97 -14.34 0.75
CA ILE A 853 -10.83 -15.73 0.27
C ILE A 853 -11.72 -16.00 -0.97
N PRO A 854 -13.06 -15.77 -0.93
CA PRO A 854 -13.90 -15.86 -2.13
C PRO A 854 -13.45 -15.00 -3.32
N LEU A 855 -12.87 -13.83 -3.07
CA LEU A 855 -12.41 -12.93 -4.13
C LEU A 855 -11.15 -13.48 -4.83
N ALA A 856 -10.21 -14.06 -4.07
CA ALA A 856 -9.06 -14.76 -4.61
C ALA A 856 -9.46 -16.02 -5.40
N ILE A 857 -10.43 -16.81 -4.90
CA ILE A 857 -11.02 -17.94 -5.64
C ILE A 857 -11.63 -17.43 -6.96
N ALA A 858 -12.41 -16.35 -6.94
CA ALA A 858 -12.97 -15.73 -8.14
C ALA A 858 -11.93 -15.12 -9.11
N GLY A 859 -10.66 -15.01 -8.69
CA GLY A 859 -9.51 -14.69 -9.54
C GLY A 859 -8.79 -15.90 -10.17
N GLY A 860 -9.19 -17.14 -9.83
CA GLY A 860 -8.57 -18.37 -10.32
C GLY A 860 -7.54 -19.00 -9.37
N ILE A 861 -7.41 -18.50 -8.14
CA ILE A 861 -6.44 -19.00 -7.16
C ILE A 861 -7.00 -20.26 -6.48
N THR A 862 -6.26 -21.37 -6.53
CA THR A 862 -6.64 -22.65 -5.87
C THR A 862 -5.80 -22.96 -4.64
N VAL A 863 -4.59 -22.39 -4.52
CA VAL A 863 -3.67 -22.60 -3.39
C VAL A 863 -2.99 -21.27 -3.02
N ALA A 864 -2.77 -21.03 -1.74
CA ALA A 864 -1.96 -19.91 -1.26
C ALA A 864 -1.03 -20.34 -0.12
N GLN A 865 0.14 -19.70 -0.03
CA GLN A 865 0.96 -19.68 1.18
C GLN A 865 0.55 -18.49 2.04
N ILE A 866 0.12 -18.75 3.27
CA ILE A 866 -0.10 -17.74 4.31
C ILE A 866 1.10 -17.76 5.25
N LEU A 867 1.71 -16.59 5.45
CA LEU A 867 2.98 -16.44 6.14
C LEU A 867 3.01 -15.16 6.97
N PRO A 868 3.87 -15.08 8.01
CA PRO A 868 4.16 -13.81 8.67
C PRO A 868 4.71 -12.78 7.67
N GLY A 869 4.64 -11.50 8.00
CA GLY A 869 5.17 -10.41 7.19
C GLY A 869 6.70 -10.30 7.24
N SER A 870 7.21 -9.09 7.34
CA SER A 870 8.65 -8.79 7.22
C SER A 870 9.24 -7.98 8.37
N ALA A 871 8.53 -7.91 9.50
CA ALA A 871 9.00 -7.18 10.67
C ALA A 871 10.24 -7.83 11.30
N ASN A 872 10.25 -9.16 11.41
CA ASN A 872 11.25 -9.95 12.12
C ASN A 872 12.44 -10.35 11.23
N LEU A 873 13.58 -10.71 11.84
CA LEU A 873 14.64 -11.45 11.13
C LEU A 873 14.15 -12.85 10.76
N ILE A 874 13.49 -13.51 11.71
CA ILE A 874 12.82 -14.80 11.55
C ILE A 874 11.45 -14.65 12.19
N GLY A 875 10.38 -14.65 11.38
CA GLY A 875 9.03 -14.22 11.80
C GLY A 875 8.08 -15.32 12.24
N GLY A 876 8.42 -16.59 11.98
CA GLY A 876 7.58 -17.74 12.32
C GLY A 876 7.27 -18.66 11.14
N ARG A 877 6.48 -19.70 11.40
CA ARG A 877 6.07 -20.69 10.39
C ARG A 877 4.96 -20.16 9.50
N SER A 878 5.01 -20.51 8.22
CA SER A 878 3.94 -20.32 7.24
C SER A 878 3.17 -21.63 7.00
N VAL A 879 1.90 -21.51 6.61
CA VAL A 879 1.02 -22.62 6.22
C VAL A 879 0.64 -22.51 4.74
N THR A 880 0.56 -23.65 4.05
CA THR A 880 -0.01 -23.74 2.70
C THR A 880 -1.46 -24.18 2.79
N ILE A 881 -2.38 -23.46 2.17
CA ILE A 881 -3.83 -23.72 2.19
C ILE A 881 -4.38 -23.92 0.78
N ARG A 882 -5.41 -24.78 0.65
CA ARG A 882 -6.32 -24.78 -0.50
C ARG A 882 -7.31 -23.63 -0.34
N MET A 883 -7.54 -22.88 -1.40
CA MET A 883 -8.49 -21.77 -1.43
C MET A 883 -9.90 -22.31 -1.62
N LEU A 884 -10.55 -22.58 -0.49
CA LEU A 884 -11.89 -23.16 -0.37
C LEU A 884 -12.66 -22.45 0.76
N PRO A 885 -13.99 -22.61 0.86
CA PRO A 885 -14.75 -22.24 2.06
C PRO A 885 -14.43 -23.22 3.20
N GLY A 886 -14.07 -22.72 4.39
CA GLY A 886 -13.77 -23.55 5.56
C GLY A 886 -13.87 -22.76 6.86
N ARG A 887 -14.07 -23.46 7.98
CA ARG A 887 -14.31 -22.88 9.32
C ARG A 887 -13.06 -22.86 10.19
N THR A 888 -12.11 -23.74 9.92
CA THR A 888 -10.82 -23.83 10.60
C THR A 888 -9.68 -23.79 9.57
N VAL A 889 -8.48 -23.40 10.00
CA VAL A 889 -7.30 -23.50 9.13
C VAL A 889 -7.01 -24.96 8.77
N GLN A 890 -7.31 -25.94 9.63
CA GLN A 890 -7.08 -27.36 9.36
C GLN A 890 -8.00 -27.92 8.28
N GLU A 891 -9.23 -27.40 8.13
CA GLU A 891 -10.13 -27.72 7.00
C GLU A 891 -9.59 -27.23 5.66
N LEU A 892 -8.74 -26.19 5.65
CA LEU A 892 -8.15 -25.58 4.45
C LEU A 892 -6.68 -25.96 4.20
N LYS A 893 -5.95 -26.41 5.24
CA LYS A 893 -4.53 -26.73 5.21
C LYS A 893 -4.23 -27.82 4.18
N PHE A 894 -3.32 -27.55 3.26
CA PHE A 894 -3.00 -28.47 2.16
C PHE A 894 -2.41 -29.78 2.69
N PRO A 895 -3.01 -30.97 2.41
CA PRO A 895 -2.55 -32.24 2.96
C PRO A 895 -1.09 -32.56 2.57
N GLY A 896 -0.26 -32.85 3.56
CA GLY A 896 1.14 -33.24 3.36
C GLY A 896 2.09 -32.12 2.90
N ALA A 897 1.61 -30.89 2.73
CA ALA A 897 2.50 -29.76 2.44
C ALA A 897 3.45 -29.50 3.62
N PRO A 898 4.75 -29.27 3.37
CA PRO A 898 5.70 -28.89 4.42
C PRO A 898 5.36 -27.50 4.97
N TYR A 899 5.74 -27.25 6.24
CA TYR A 899 5.77 -25.88 6.75
C TYR A 899 6.85 -25.08 6.00
N GLY A 900 6.61 -23.78 5.84
CA GLY A 900 7.68 -22.83 5.54
C GLY A 900 8.11 -22.07 6.79
N LEU A 901 9.27 -21.43 6.74
CA LEU A 901 9.75 -20.45 7.73
C LEU A 901 9.92 -19.09 7.03
N LYS A 902 9.25 -18.06 7.53
CA LYS A 902 9.44 -16.68 7.05
C LYS A 902 10.70 -16.08 7.69
N MET A 903 11.56 -15.55 6.83
CA MET A 903 12.68 -14.68 7.20
C MET A 903 12.57 -13.34 6.46
N ALA A 904 13.22 -12.29 6.96
CA ALA A 904 13.37 -11.04 6.22
C ALA A 904 14.77 -10.43 6.41
N CYS A 905 15.29 -9.85 5.33
CA CYS A 905 16.57 -9.12 5.25
C CYS A 905 16.36 -7.60 5.27
N GLY A 906 17.44 -6.83 5.13
CA GLY A 906 17.33 -5.44 4.68
C GLY A 906 16.79 -4.45 5.70
N GLU A 907 16.14 -3.41 5.17
CA GLU A 907 15.66 -2.22 5.87
C GLU A 907 14.53 -2.55 6.84
N ASN A 908 13.68 -3.52 6.53
CA ASN A 908 12.46 -3.79 7.30
C ASN A 908 12.76 -4.20 8.77
N PRO A 909 13.55 -5.26 9.07
CA PRO A 909 13.86 -5.59 10.47
C PRO A 909 14.60 -4.48 11.20
N LYS A 910 15.60 -3.87 10.55
CA LYS A 910 16.39 -2.77 11.13
C LYS A 910 15.62 -1.45 11.29
N ARG A 911 14.37 -1.37 10.82
CA ARG A 911 13.42 -0.26 10.98
C ARG A 911 12.42 -0.53 12.10
N VAL A 912 12.09 -1.80 12.37
CA VAL A 912 11.13 -2.21 13.40
C VAL A 912 11.77 -2.27 14.80
N TYR A 913 12.96 -2.86 14.94
CA TYR A 913 13.57 -3.02 16.27
C TYR A 913 14.38 -1.80 16.71
N GLN A 914 15.19 -1.24 15.81
CA GLN A 914 16.02 -0.06 16.07
C GLN A 914 16.92 -0.28 17.31
N SER A 915 16.64 0.37 18.45
CA SER A 915 17.34 0.19 19.71
C SER A 915 17.01 -1.12 20.45
N ARG A 916 15.90 -1.79 20.10
CA ARG A 916 15.42 -3.05 20.73
C ARG A 916 16.00 -4.33 20.08
N GLY A 917 16.95 -4.21 19.14
CA GLY A 917 17.45 -5.33 18.35
C GLY A 917 18.38 -4.86 17.24
N PRO A 918 18.30 -5.41 16.01
CA PRO A 918 19.12 -4.92 14.91
C PRO A 918 18.76 -3.47 14.54
N SER A 919 19.78 -2.61 14.51
CA SER A 919 19.70 -1.22 14.00
C SER A 919 20.40 -1.05 12.64
N THR A 920 21.12 -2.07 12.18
CA THR A 920 22.01 -2.08 11.00
C THR A 920 21.91 -3.40 10.24
N ARG A 921 22.31 -3.42 8.97
CA ARG A 921 22.35 -4.64 8.13
C ARG A 921 23.31 -5.70 8.69
N MET A 922 24.46 -5.28 9.22
CA MET A 922 25.37 -6.16 9.98
C MET A 922 24.72 -6.71 11.27
N GLY A 923 23.83 -5.94 11.91
CA GLY A 923 23.03 -6.40 13.05
C GLY A 923 22.02 -7.49 12.67
N ASN A 924 21.39 -7.40 11.49
CA ASN A 924 20.55 -8.48 10.96
C ASN A 924 21.37 -9.78 10.84
N VAL A 925 22.56 -9.70 10.23
CA VAL A 925 23.46 -10.85 10.01
C VAL A 925 23.92 -11.49 11.32
N ALA A 926 24.29 -10.67 12.33
CA ALA A 926 24.63 -11.15 13.66
C ALA A 926 23.44 -11.88 14.33
N GLY A 927 22.22 -11.37 14.14
CA GLY A 927 20.99 -11.99 14.65
C GLY A 927 20.70 -13.37 14.06
N TYR A 928 20.83 -13.57 12.73
CA TYR A 928 20.68 -14.91 12.15
C TYR A 928 21.77 -15.86 12.67
N ARG A 929 23.04 -15.41 12.71
CA ARG A 929 24.16 -16.24 13.20
C ARG A 929 23.93 -16.74 14.62
N ALA A 930 23.48 -15.88 15.53
CA ALA A 930 23.13 -16.28 16.90
C ALA A 930 22.02 -17.35 16.92
N ALA A 931 20.91 -17.12 16.22
CA ALA A 931 19.79 -18.05 16.16
C ALA A 931 20.16 -19.41 15.55
N TRP A 932 21.00 -19.44 14.50
CA TRP A 932 21.43 -20.69 13.89
C TRP A 932 22.47 -21.45 14.73
N ILE A 933 23.35 -20.76 15.47
CA ILE A 933 24.26 -21.40 16.44
C ILE A 933 23.47 -22.10 17.56
N GLU A 934 22.46 -21.43 18.12
CA GLU A 934 21.56 -22.03 19.12
C GLU A 934 20.80 -23.24 18.55
N ALA A 935 20.25 -23.11 17.33
CA ALA A 935 19.51 -24.17 16.65
C ALA A 935 20.39 -25.39 16.31
N GLU A 936 21.64 -25.18 15.91
CA GLU A 936 22.56 -26.28 15.57
C GLU A 936 23.06 -27.01 16.83
N ALA A 937 23.25 -26.28 17.95
CA ALA A 937 23.51 -26.89 19.25
C ALA A 937 22.31 -27.71 19.74
N TYR A 938 21.10 -27.18 19.59
CA TYR A 938 19.84 -27.85 19.94
C TYR A 938 19.61 -29.12 19.10
N ARG A 939 19.75 -29.02 17.77
CA ARG A 939 19.66 -30.15 16.83
C ARG A 939 20.62 -31.26 17.26
N ARG A 940 21.91 -30.95 17.43
CA ARG A 940 22.95 -31.93 17.82
C ARG A 940 22.72 -32.55 19.20
N ALA A 941 22.04 -31.87 20.13
CA ALA A 941 21.67 -32.46 21.41
C ALA A 941 20.57 -33.52 21.26
N TRP A 942 19.51 -33.19 20.50
CA TRP A 942 18.42 -34.12 20.20
C TRP A 942 18.87 -35.29 19.31
N ASP A 943 19.69 -35.06 18.29
CA ASP A 943 20.18 -36.11 17.39
C ASP A 943 20.94 -37.19 18.18
N ARG A 944 21.83 -36.79 19.11
CA ARG A 944 22.57 -37.74 19.98
C ARG A 944 21.66 -38.51 20.92
N TRP A 945 20.64 -37.86 21.49
CA TRP A 945 19.70 -38.54 22.38
C TRP A 945 18.79 -39.51 21.60
N ASN A 946 18.29 -39.12 20.42
CA ASN A 946 17.50 -39.99 19.55
C ASN A 946 18.29 -41.22 19.04
N GLN A 947 19.62 -41.14 18.96
CA GLN A 947 20.48 -42.27 18.57
C GLN A 947 20.67 -43.30 19.69
N THR A 948 20.70 -42.89 20.96
CA THR A 948 21.09 -43.77 22.09
C THR A 948 19.96 -44.03 23.10
N HIS A 949 19.02 -43.09 23.22
CA HIS A 949 18.03 -42.98 24.29
C HIS A 949 18.64 -43.07 25.71
N GLN A 950 19.90 -42.64 25.87
CA GLN A 950 20.62 -42.66 27.14
C GLN A 950 20.58 -41.30 27.84
N GLY A 951 20.26 -41.32 29.14
CA GLY A 951 20.10 -40.11 29.95
C GLY A 951 18.78 -39.37 29.68
N ASP A 952 18.59 -38.26 30.39
CA ASP A 952 17.40 -37.42 30.25
C ASP A 952 17.31 -36.80 28.83
N PRO A 953 16.12 -36.71 28.22
CA PRO A 953 15.94 -36.02 26.95
C PRO A 953 16.28 -34.53 27.10
N PRO A 954 16.85 -33.88 26.07
CA PRO A 954 17.09 -32.44 26.10
C PRO A 954 15.78 -31.65 26.35
N ALA A 955 15.88 -30.53 27.06
CA ALA A 955 14.71 -29.68 27.30
C ALA A 955 14.15 -29.13 25.97
N ARG A 956 12.82 -29.19 25.80
CA ARG A 956 12.15 -28.71 24.58
C ARG A 956 12.15 -27.19 24.45
N ASN A 957 12.28 -26.70 23.22
CA ASN A 957 12.17 -25.28 22.89
C ASN A 957 11.56 -25.14 21.48
N LEU A 958 10.32 -24.63 21.40
CA LEU A 958 9.56 -24.53 20.14
C LEU A 958 10.25 -23.66 19.06
N ARG A 959 10.98 -22.62 19.48
CA ARG A 959 11.78 -21.77 18.57
C ARG A 959 12.88 -22.59 17.93
N LEU A 960 13.68 -23.26 18.75
CA LEU A 960 14.82 -24.06 18.29
C LEU A 960 14.38 -25.34 17.58
N GLU A 961 13.19 -25.88 17.84
CA GLU A 961 12.59 -26.96 17.06
C GLU A 961 12.26 -26.56 15.63
N THR A 962 11.66 -25.38 15.42
CA THR A 962 11.42 -24.85 14.08
C THR A 962 12.73 -24.64 13.32
N LEU A 963 13.74 -24.05 13.97
CA LEU A 963 15.04 -23.82 13.33
C LEU A 963 15.80 -25.14 13.09
N ALA A 964 15.74 -26.10 14.00
CA ALA A 964 16.32 -27.43 13.81
C ALA A 964 15.61 -28.22 12.69
N GLY A 965 14.31 -27.98 12.44
CA GLY A 965 13.58 -28.52 11.30
C GLY A 965 14.08 -27.95 9.96
N VAL A 966 14.35 -26.65 9.89
CA VAL A 966 15.06 -26.05 8.74
C VAL A 966 16.44 -26.69 8.54
N LEU A 967 17.21 -26.85 9.63
CA LEU A 967 18.51 -27.54 9.62
C LEU A 967 18.43 -29.05 9.36
N ARG A 968 17.24 -29.63 9.15
CA ARG A 968 17.01 -31.00 8.65
C ARG A 968 16.31 -31.05 7.29
N GLY A 969 15.97 -29.90 6.70
CA GLY A 969 15.22 -29.81 5.44
C GLY A 969 13.71 -30.07 5.56
N GLU A 970 13.18 -30.20 6.79
CA GLU A 970 11.76 -30.47 7.07
C GLU A 970 10.87 -29.22 6.90
N ILE A 971 11.48 -28.03 6.94
CA ILE A 971 10.81 -26.74 6.85
C ILE A 971 11.52 -25.90 5.79
N LEU A 972 10.76 -25.39 4.82
CA LEU A 972 11.29 -24.64 3.67
C LEU A 972 11.53 -23.16 4.04
N VAL A 973 12.66 -22.56 3.66
CA VAL A 973 12.93 -21.15 4.01
C VAL A 973 12.42 -20.19 2.93
N HIS A 974 11.57 -19.24 3.33
CA HIS A 974 10.97 -18.20 2.50
C HIS A 974 11.48 -16.83 2.98
N ASN A 975 12.43 -16.23 2.26
CA ASN A 975 13.20 -15.09 2.74
C ASN A 975 12.87 -13.79 1.98
N HIS A 976 12.23 -12.84 2.65
CA HIS A 976 11.88 -11.52 2.13
C HIS A 976 13.16 -10.67 1.96
N CYS A 977 13.56 -10.39 0.72
CA CYS A 977 14.79 -9.65 0.45
C CYS A 977 14.76 -8.95 -0.91
N TYR A 978 14.98 -7.64 -0.94
CA TYR A 978 14.87 -6.83 -2.15
C TYR A 978 16.18 -6.75 -2.94
N ARG A 979 17.30 -6.61 -2.23
CA ARG A 979 18.59 -6.21 -2.80
C ARG A 979 19.52 -7.38 -3.11
N ALA A 980 20.32 -7.21 -4.15
CA ALA A 980 21.26 -8.19 -4.67
C ALA A 980 22.38 -8.52 -3.66
N ASP A 981 22.96 -7.48 -3.04
CA ASP A 981 24.03 -7.66 -2.04
C ASP A 981 23.53 -8.39 -0.78
N GLU A 982 22.29 -8.15 -0.38
CA GLU A 982 21.70 -8.79 0.79
C GLU A 982 21.22 -10.21 0.52
N MET A 983 20.68 -10.49 -0.68
CA MET A 983 20.40 -11.87 -1.10
C MET A 983 21.68 -12.71 -1.19
N ALA A 984 22.78 -12.15 -1.73
CA ALA A 984 24.08 -12.82 -1.75
C ALA A 984 24.59 -13.15 -0.34
N VAL A 985 24.55 -12.19 0.60
CA VAL A 985 24.89 -12.45 2.01
C VAL A 985 24.00 -13.51 2.64
N MET A 986 22.70 -13.53 2.36
CA MET A 986 21.80 -14.56 2.88
C MET A 986 22.05 -15.95 2.27
N LEU A 987 22.50 -16.04 1.02
CA LEU A 987 22.99 -17.30 0.43
C LEU A 987 24.26 -17.80 1.15
N ASP A 988 25.16 -16.91 1.57
CA ASP A 988 26.35 -17.29 2.32
C ASP A 988 26.03 -17.71 3.77
N ILE A 989 25.07 -17.08 4.44
CA ILE A 989 24.55 -17.56 5.74
C ILE A 989 23.85 -18.93 5.59
N ALA A 990 23.19 -19.19 4.46
CA ALA A 990 22.61 -20.50 4.18
C ALA A 990 23.68 -21.60 4.03
N LYS A 991 24.79 -21.30 3.32
CA LYS A 991 25.98 -22.17 3.22
C LYS A 991 26.65 -22.39 4.59
N GLU A 992 26.80 -21.34 5.40
CA GLU A 992 27.48 -21.38 6.70
C GLU A 992 26.85 -22.37 7.69
N PHE A 993 25.52 -22.49 7.70
CA PHE A 993 24.79 -23.39 8.61
C PHE A 993 24.19 -24.63 7.93
N GLY A 994 24.37 -24.79 6.61
CA GLY A 994 23.93 -25.97 5.87
C GLY A 994 22.41 -26.09 5.73
N TYR A 995 21.70 -24.99 5.46
CA TYR A 995 20.30 -25.00 5.05
C TYR A 995 20.11 -24.43 3.64
N GLN A 996 18.96 -24.67 3.01
CA GLN A 996 18.62 -24.11 1.71
C GLN A 996 17.49 -23.06 1.82
N ILE A 997 17.68 -21.91 1.16
CA ILE A 997 16.60 -20.96 0.90
C ILE A 997 15.76 -21.50 -0.26
N ARG A 998 14.46 -21.72 -0.06
CA ARG A 998 13.58 -22.28 -1.09
C ARG A 998 13.12 -21.21 -2.08
N SER A 999 12.72 -20.05 -1.57
CA SER A 999 12.44 -18.85 -2.38
C SER A 999 12.90 -17.60 -1.63
N PHE A 1000 13.52 -16.67 -2.35
CA PHE A 1000 13.56 -15.27 -1.94
C PHE A 1000 12.28 -14.56 -2.41
N HIS A 1001 11.84 -13.55 -1.66
CA HIS A 1001 10.60 -12.82 -1.96
C HIS A 1001 10.83 -11.33 -2.17
N HIS A 1002 9.98 -10.72 -3.01
CA HIS A 1002 10.05 -9.38 -3.60
C HIS A 1002 11.20 -9.20 -4.61
N VAL A 1003 12.43 -9.61 -4.26
CA VAL A 1003 13.57 -9.86 -5.18
C VAL A 1003 13.76 -8.77 -6.26
N VAL A 1004 13.60 -7.51 -5.85
CA VAL A 1004 13.54 -6.35 -6.76
C VAL A 1004 14.82 -6.18 -7.59
N GLU A 1005 15.98 -6.48 -7.01
CA GLU A 1005 17.28 -6.46 -7.69
C GLU A 1005 17.73 -7.86 -8.17
N GLY A 1006 16.83 -8.86 -8.23
CA GLY A 1006 17.18 -10.25 -8.58
C GLY A 1006 17.88 -10.38 -9.92
N TYR A 1007 17.52 -9.55 -10.90
CA TYR A 1007 18.19 -9.42 -12.19
C TYR A 1007 19.71 -9.16 -12.12
N LYS A 1008 20.24 -8.62 -11.02
CA LYS A 1008 21.68 -8.37 -10.81
C LYS A 1008 22.46 -9.61 -10.36
N ILE A 1009 21.76 -10.66 -9.92
CA ILE A 1009 22.33 -11.90 -9.35
C ILE A 1009 21.55 -13.14 -9.85
N ALA A 1010 20.96 -13.03 -11.04
CA ALA A 1010 20.09 -14.07 -11.60
C ALA A 1010 20.84 -15.40 -11.81
N ASP A 1011 22.14 -15.31 -12.10
CA ASP A 1011 23.08 -16.43 -12.16
C ASP A 1011 23.30 -17.08 -10.79
N LEU A 1012 23.48 -16.31 -9.70
CA LEU A 1012 23.67 -16.83 -8.35
C LEU A 1012 22.40 -17.51 -7.83
N LEU A 1013 21.23 -16.96 -8.17
CA LEU A 1013 19.92 -17.56 -7.86
C LEU A 1013 19.76 -18.90 -8.60
N ALA A 1014 20.18 -18.99 -9.87
CA ALA A 1014 20.18 -20.23 -10.64
C ALA A 1014 21.16 -21.27 -10.06
N GLN A 1015 22.40 -20.86 -9.78
CA GLN A 1015 23.46 -21.71 -9.21
C GLN A 1015 23.09 -22.29 -7.83
N ALA A 1016 22.45 -21.48 -6.98
CA ALA A 1016 21.96 -21.93 -5.68
C ALA A 1016 20.64 -22.72 -5.76
N GLY A 1017 20.02 -22.80 -6.94
CA GLY A 1017 18.77 -23.51 -7.20
C GLY A 1017 17.53 -22.85 -6.59
N VAL A 1018 17.61 -21.57 -6.20
CA VAL A 1018 16.61 -20.86 -5.39
C VAL A 1018 15.55 -20.20 -6.29
N ALA A 1019 14.29 -20.21 -5.84
CA ALA A 1019 13.23 -19.47 -6.52
C ALA A 1019 13.24 -17.97 -6.17
N ALA A 1020 12.68 -17.14 -7.04
CA ALA A 1020 12.63 -15.70 -6.90
C ALA A 1020 11.20 -15.20 -7.09
N SER A 1021 10.46 -15.09 -5.99
CA SER A 1021 9.16 -14.45 -5.97
C SER A 1021 9.34 -12.94 -6.14
N VAL A 1022 8.85 -12.39 -7.25
CA VAL A 1022 8.91 -10.96 -7.63
C VAL A 1022 7.51 -10.40 -7.92
N TRP A 1023 7.40 -9.07 -7.90
CA TRP A 1023 6.29 -8.35 -8.56
C TRP A 1023 6.62 -8.07 -10.03
N SER A 1024 5.59 -7.71 -10.82
CA SER A 1024 5.79 -7.26 -12.20
C SER A 1024 6.18 -5.77 -12.30
N ASP A 1025 5.57 -4.89 -11.50
CA ASP A 1025 5.73 -3.44 -11.61
C ASP A 1025 5.58 -2.63 -10.30
N TRP A 1026 5.51 -3.25 -9.11
CA TRP A 1026 5.44 -2.53 -7.83
C TRP A 1026 6.83 -2.26 -7.22
N TRP A 1027 7.24 -0.98 -7.19
CA TRP A 1027 8.57 -0.55 -6.71
C TRP A 1027 8.58 0.94 -6.29
N GLY A 1028 9.74 1.47 -5.89
CA GLY A 1028 9.98 2.90 -5.64
C GLY A 1028 9.50 3.43 -4.29
N PHE A 1029 8.82 2.63 -3.49
CA PHE A 1029 8.21 3.03 -2.21
C PHE A 1029 9.19 3.13 -1.02
N LYS A 1030 10.40 2.56 -1.13
CA LYS A 1030 11.52 2.74 -0.18
C LYS A 1030 12.87 2.56 -0.89
N MET A 1031 13.97 2.93 -0.23
CA MET A 1031 15.30 2.93 -0.85
C MET A 1031 15.76 1.56 -1.35
N GLU A 1032 15.39 0.48 -0.67
CA GLU A 1032 15.75 -0.89 -1.09
C GLU A 1032 14.85 -1.48 -2.19
N SER A 1033 13.69 -0.87 -2.46
CA SER A 1033 12.84 -1.22 -3.61
C SER A 1033 12.93 -0.19 -4.75
N PHE A 1034 13.97 0.65 -4.78
CA PHE A 1034 14.04 1.79 -5.71
C PHE A 1034 14.67 1.44 -7.08
N ASP A 1035 15.53 0.42 -7.17
CA ASP A 1035 16.32 0.10 -8.36
C ASP A 1035 15.75 -1.12 -9.13
N ALA A 1036 14.44 -1.06 -9.39
CA ALA A 1036 13.67 -2.11 -10.06
C ALA A 1036 13.67 -1.96 -11.59
N VAL A 1037 13.52 -3.09 -12.29
CA VAL A 1037 13.24 -3.14 -13.74
C VAL A 1037 12.01 -4.02 -13.99
N LEU A 1038 11.23 -3.73 -15.03
CA LEU A 1038 10.03 -4.51 -15.37
C LEU A 1038 10.39 -5.90 -15.91
N GLU A 1039 11.60 -6.00 -16.44
CA GLU A 1039 12.20 -7.16 -17.09
C GLU A 1039 12.74 -8.19 -16.07
N ASN A 1040 12.62 -7.93 -14.76
CA ASN A 1040 13.27 -8.69 -13.69
C ASN A 1040 12.95 -10.21 -13.75
N ALA A 1041 11.67 -10.58 -13.84
CA ALA A 1041 11.26 -11.99 -13.98
C ALA A 1041 11.82 -12.64 -15.26
N ALA A 1042 11.91 -11.90 -16.36
CA ALA A 1042 12.41 -12.40 -17.64
C ALA A 1042 13.93 -12.59 -17.63
N LEU A 1043 14.68 -11.71 -16.97
CA LEU A 1043 16.14 -11.84 -16.78
C LEU A 1043 16.47 -13.02 -15.84
N ILE A 1044 15.70 -13.21 -14.77
CA ILE A 1044 15.78 -14.38 -13.89
C ILE A 1044 15.46 -15.68 -14.66
N GLN A 1045 14.43 -15.67 -15.52
CA GLN A 1045 14.11 -16.80 -16.41
C GLN A 1045 15.23 -17.10 -17.42
N GLN A 1046 15.88 -16.06 -17.96
CA GLN A 1046 16.95 -16.16 -18.95
C GLN A 1046 18.24 -16.76 -18.37
N ALA A 1047 18.56 -16.46 -17.10
CA ALA A 1047 19.67 -17.08 -16.38
C ALA A 1047 19.44 -18.53 -15.95
N GLY A 1048 18.23 -19.08 -16.18
CA GLY A 1048 17.86 -20.45 -15.78
C GLY A 1048 17.37 -20.58 -14.34
N ALA A 1049 17.17 -19.48 -13.61
CA ALA A 1049 16.54 -19.47 -12.29
C ALA A 1049 15.01 -19.63 -12.39
N ARG A 1050 14.34 -19.79 -11.24
CA ARG A 1050 12.88 -19.97 -11.14
C ARG A 1050 12.18 -18.69 -10.66
N PRO A 1051 11.78 -17.76 -11.54
CA PRO A 1051 10.97 -16.62 -11.13
C PRO A 1051 9.54 -17.08 -10.79
N ILE A 1052 8.92 -16.39 -9.84
CA ILE A 1052 7.52 -16.55 -9.43
C ILE A 1052 6.90 -15.16 -9.40
N ILE A 1053 5.65 -15.02 -9.84
CA ILE A 1053 4.88 -13.78 -9.68
C ILE A 1053 3.93 -13.97 -8.49
N HIS A 1054 4.09 -13.16 -7.45
CA HIS A 1054 3.28 -13.22 -6.23
C HIS A 1054 2.46 -11.94 -6.03
N SER A 1055 1.50 -11.96 -5.10
CA SER A 1055 0.70 -10.76 -4.80
C SER A 1055 1.37 -9.81 -3.81
N ASP A 1056 1.55 -10.23 -2.56
CA ASP A 1056 1.66 -9.32 -1.40
C ASP A 1056 0.60 -8.18 -1.43
N SER A 1057 -0.62 -8.49 -1.92
CA SER A 1057 -1.75 -7.56 -2.03
C SER A 1057 -3.09 -8.29 -2.21
N PRO A 1058 -4.15 -7.95 -1.45
CA PRO A 1058 -5.46 -8.59 -1.57
C PRO A 1058 -6.21 -8.24 -2.86
N GLU A 1059 -5.83 -7.17 -3.56
CA GLU A 1059 -6.28 -6.85 -4.91
C GLU A 1059 -5.44 -7.57 -5.98
N GLY A 1060 -4.11 -7.61 -5.79
CA GLY A 1060 -3.16 -8.21 -6.72
C GLY A 1060 -3.31 -9.73 -6.86
N ILE A 1061 -3.66 -10.42 -5.78
CA ILE A 1061 -3.88 -11.88 -5.78
C ILE A 1061 -4.99 -12.30 -6.75
N GLN A 1062 -6.01 -11.46 -6.96
CA GLN A 1062 -7.12 -11.71 -7.87
C GLN A 1062 -6.72 -11.55 -9.36
N ARG A 1063 -5.45 -11.18 -9.63
CA ARG A 1063 -4.96 -10.67 -10.92
C ARG A 1063 -3.58 -11.25 -11.31
N LEU A 1064 -3.10 -12.32 -10.67
CA LEU A 1064 -1.78 -12.89 -10.95
C LEU A 1064 -1.56 -13.26 -12.43
N ASN A 1065 -2.62 -13.64 -13.15
CA ASN A 1065 -2.60 -13.84 -14.61
C ASN A 1065 -2.23 -12.56 -15.40
N GLN A 1066 -2.71 -11.40 -14.95
CA GLN A 1066 -2.38 -10.09 -15.52
C GLN A 1066 -0.97 -9.65 -15.12
N GLU A 1067 -0.54 -9.94 -13.89
CA GLU A 1067 0.83 -9.66 -13.43
C GLU A 1067 1.88 -10.48 -14.19
N ALA A 1068 1.62 -11.77 -14.43
CA ALA A 1068 2.43 -12.61 -15.30
C ALA A 1068 2.45 -12.09 -16.75
N ALA A 1069 1.31 -11.62 -17.27
CA ALA A 1069 1.25 -11.00 -18.59
C ALA A 1069 2.11 -9.73 -18.69
N LYS A 1070 2.04 -8.81 -17.72
CA LYS A 1070 2.90 -7.61 -17.66
C LYS A 1070 4.38 -7.97 -17.73
N ALA A 1071 4.83 -8.91 -16.89
CA ALA A 1071 6.22 -9.33 -16.80
C ALA A 1071 6.70 -10.06 -18.09
N MET A 1072 5.84 -10.91 -18.68
CA MET A 1072 6.09 -11.55 -19.99
C MET A 1072 6.29 -10.49 -21.08
N TYR A 1073 5.38 -9.52 -21.19
CA TYR A 1073 5.48 -8.47 -22.20
C TYR A 1073 6.64 -7.51 -21.94
N ALA A 1074 7.09 -7.31 -20.70
CA ALA A 1074 8.32 -6.58 -20.40
C ALA A 1074 9.55 -7.30 -20.99
N GLY A 1075 9.72 -8.58 -20.67
CA GLY A 1075 10.78 -9.43 -21.24
C GLY A 1075 10.80 -9.43 -22.76
N ILE A 1076 9.65 -9.64 -23.41
CA ILE A 1076 9.52 -9.66 -24.87
C ILE A 1076 9.93 -8.31 -25.49
N ARG A 1077 9.55 -7.17 -24.90
CA ARG A 1077 9.99 -5.84 -25.38
C ARG A 1077 11.49 -5.61 -25.23
N ALA A 1078 12.13 -6.24 -24.24
CA ALA A 1078 13.57 -6.21 -24.04
C ALA A 1078 14.33 -7.22 -24.92
N GLY A 1079 13.63 -7.96 -25.81
CA GLY A 1079 14.23 -8.97 -26.68
C GLY A 1079 14.46 -10.33 -26.03
N ILE A 1080 13.97 -10.55 -24.80
CA ILE A 1080 14.04 -11.84 -24.12
C ILE A 1080 12.86 -12.71 -24.57
N PRO A 1081 13.09 -13.87 -25.21
CA PRO A 1081 12.02 -14.73 -25.72
C PRO A 1081 11.33 -15.50 -24.59
N ILE A 1082 10.33 -14.87 -23.96
CA ILE A 1082 9.47 -15.51 -22.96
C ILE A 1082 8.26 -16.15 -23.65
N THR A 1083 8.04 -17.45 -23.40
CA THR A 1083 6.87 -18.18 -23.92
C THR A 1083 5.66 -18.05 -22.99
N ARG A 1084 4.46 -18.26 -23.56
CA ARG A 1084 3.19 -18.34 -22.80
C ARG A 1084 3.23 -19.41 -21.69
N ASP A 1085 3.95 -20.51 -21.94
CA ASP A 1085 4.13 -21.59 -20.97
C ASP A 1085 5.06 -21.17 -19.82
N GLN A 1086 6.19 -20.51 -20.09
CA GLN A 1086 7.05 -19.95 -19.05
C GLN A 1086 6.29 -18.95 -18.17
N ALA A 1087 5.58 -18.00 -18.79
CA ALA A 1087 4.78 -17.01 -18.09
C ALA A 1087 3.68 -17.65 -17.21
N LEU A 1088 3.07 -18.77 -17.65
CA LEU A 1088 2.10 -19.51 -16.85
C LEU A 1088 2.77 -20.22 -15.66
N ARG A 1089 3.93 -20.87 -15.87
CA ARG A 1089 4.68 -21.53 -14.79
C ARG A 1089 5.03 -20.58 -13.65
N TRP A 1090 5.24 -19.29 -13.92
CA TRP A 1090 5.53 -18.28 -12.89
C TRP A 1090 4.39 -18.10 -11.87
N ILE A 1091 3.16 -18.54 -12.19
CA ILE A 1091 1.97 -18.46 -11.33
C ILE A 1091 1.31 -19.83 -11.07
N THR A 1092 1.90 -20.94 -11.53
CA THR A 1092 1.43 -22.31 -11.24
C THR A 1092 2.56 -23.24 -10.80
N ALA A 1093 3.45 -23.67 -11.70
CA ALA A 1093 4.43 -24.73 -11.44
C ALA A 1093 5.61 -24.27 -10.56
N ASN A 1094 6.11 -23.06 -10.78
CA ASN A 1094 7.20 -22.50 -9.98
C ASN A 1094 6.77 -22.21 -8.53
N PRO A 1095 5.59 -21.60 -8.25
CA PRO A 1095 5.08 -21.53 -6.88
C PRO A 1095 4.74 -22.90 -6.29
N ALA A 1096 4.14 -23.85 -7.04
CA ALA A 1096 3.94 -25.22 -6.53
C ALA A 1096 5.26 -25.86 -6.04
N TRP A 1097 6.35 -25.67 -6.80
CA TRP A 1097 7.69 -26.12 -6.42
C TRP A 1097 8.21 -25.38 -5.18
N ALA A 1098 8.03 -24.05 -5.10
CA ALA A 1098 8.44 -23.29 -3.93
C ALA A 1098 7.70 -23.70 -2.64
N LEU A 1099 6.47 -24.21 -2.75
CA LEU A 1099 5.67 -24.72 -1.62
C LEU A 1099 5.87 -26.22 -1.34
N GLY A 1100 6.61 -26.94 -2.18
CA GLY A 1100 6.84 -28.39 -2.04
C GLY A 1100 5.63 -29.25 -2.40
N ILE A 1101 4.76 -28.79 -3.30
CA ILE A 1101 3.52 -29.46 -3.71
C ILE A 1101 3.45 -29.73 -5.23
N ASP A 1102 4.55 -29.55 -5.95
CA ASP A 1102 4.66 -29.75 -7.42
C ASP A 1102 4.48 -31.22 -7.87
N GLY A 1103 4.65 -32.17 -6.95
CA GLY A 1103 4.25 -33.57 -7.16
C GLY A 1103 2.73 -33.79 -7.13
N VAL A 1104 1.94 -32.82 -6.66
CA VAL A 1104 0.48 -32.91 -6.51
C VAL A 1104 -0.25 -32.00 -7.49
N THR A 1105 0.22 -30.76 -7.71
CA THR A 1105 -0.52 -29.70 -8.43
C THR A 1105 0.39 -28.76 -9.25
N GLY A 1106 -0.16 -27.66 -9.80
CA GLY A 1106 0.54 -26.60 -10.54
C GLY A 1106 0.75 -26.83 -12.04
N THR A 1107 0.28 -27.98 -12.56
CA THR A 1107 0.46 -28.45 -13.96
C THR A 1107 -0.70 -29.37 -14.34
N LEU A 1108 -1.12 -29.35 -15.61
CA LEU A 1108 -2.19 -30.24 -16.11
C LEU A 1108 -1.62 -31.57 -16.62
N GLU A 1109 -1.16 -32.40 -15.68
CA GLU A 1109 -0.61 -33.75 -15.95
C GLU A 1109 -1.55 -34.84 -15.45
N VAL A 1110 -1.66 -35.95 -16.19
CA VAL A 1110 -2.49 -37.09 -15.79
C VAL A 1110 -2.03 -37.65 -14.44
N GLY A 1111 -2.99 -37.86 -13.53
CA GLY A 1111 -2.76 -38.36 -12.17
C GLY A 1111 -2.51 -37.28 -11.10
N LYS A 1112 -2.25 -36.01 -11.50
CA LYS A 1112 -2.22 -34.86 -10.58
C LYS A 1112 -3.62 -34.40 -10.18
N ALA A 1113 -3.68 -33.56 -9.14
CA ALA A 1113 -4.90 -32.95 -8.65
C ALA A 1113 -5.63 -32.17 -9.75
N ALA A 1114 -6.95 -32.28 -9.80
CA ALA A 1114 -7.81 -31.52 -10.70
C ALA A 1114 -8.05 -30.08 -10.20
N ASP A 1115 -6.96 -29.36 -9.94
CA ASP A 1115 -6.93 -27.92 -9.67
C ASP A 1115 -6.90 -27.18 -11.02
N VAL A 1116 -8.04 -26.68 -11.49
CA VAL A 1116 -8.24 -26.24 -12.88
C VAL A 1116 -9.02 -24.94 -12.95
N VAL A 1117 -8.61 -24.00 -13.82
CA VAL A 1117 -9.37 -22.77 -14.11
C VAL A 1117 -9.83 -22.77 -15.56
N VAL A 1118 -11.11 -22.49 -15.77
CA VAL A 1118 -11.69 -22.19 -17.09
C VAL A 1118 -11.84 -20.68 -17.23
N TRP A 1119 -11.25 -20.11 -18.28
CA TRP A 1119 -11.23 -18.69 -18.56
C TRP A 1119 -12.12 -18.34 -19.77
N SER A 1120 -12.83 -17.22 -19.68
CA SER A 1120 -13.68 -16.65 -20.75
C SER A 1120 -12.92 -16.21 -22.03
N GLY A 1121 -11.60 -16.35 -22.05
CA GLY A 1121 -10.70 -15.95 -23.12
C GLY A 1121 -9.24 -16.21 -22.71
N ASP A 1122 -8.27 -15.71 -23.47
CA ASP A 1122 -6.84 -15.89 -23.17
C ASP A 1122 -6.51 -15.42 -21.75
N PRO A 1123 -5.98 -16.27 -20.84
CA PRO A 1123 -5.72 -15.89 -19.44
C PRO A 1123 -4.79 -14.68 -19.30
N PHE A 1124 -3.93 -14.39 -20.28
CA PHE A 1124 -3.03 -13.22 -20.24
C PHE A 1124 -3.70 -11.90 -20.70
N SER A 1125 -5.00 -11.93 -21.04
CA SER A 1125 -5.78 -10.74 -21.39
C SER A 1125 -6.42 -10.10 -20.15
N VAL A 1126 -6.34 -8.77 -20.05
CA VAL A 1126 -7.00 -7.97 -18.98
C VAL A 1126 -8.54 -8.05 -19.02
N TYR A 1127 -9.12 -8.49 -20.13
CA TYR A 1127 -10.57 -8.69 -20.29
C TYR A 1127 -11.04 -10.08 -19.84
N SER A 1128 -10.12 -11.04 -19.72
CA SER A 1128 -10.45 -12.43 -19.37
C SER A 1128 -10.76 -12.56 -17.89
N LYS A 1129 -11.80 -13.34 -17.61
CA LYS A 1129 -12.30 -13.67 -16.27
C LYS A 1129 -12.26 -15.18 -16.09
N ALA A 1130 -11.82 -15.64 -14.92
CA ALA A 1130 -12.07 -17.02 -14.48
C ALA A 1130 -13.60 -17.23 -14.45
N GLU A 1131 -14.12 -18.09 -15.31
CA GLU A 1131 -15.52 -18.50 -15.32
C GLU A 1131 -15.78 -19.62 -14.32
N ARG A 1132 -14.91 -20.64 -14.28
CA ARG A 1132 -15.01 -21.77 -13.35
C ARG A 1132 -13.68 -22.06 -12.71
N VAL A 1133 -13.70 -22.39 -11.43
CA VAL A 1133 -12.53 -22.81 -10.66
C VAL A 1133 -12.83 -24.12 -9.96
N TYR A 1134 -11.99 -25.10 -10.24
CA TYR A 1134 -12.02 -26.45 -9.71
C TYR A 1134 -10.83 -26.65 -8.77
N ASN A 1135 -11.04 -27.38 -7.67
CA ASN A 1135 -10.02 -27.66 -6.65
C ASN A 1135 -10.23 -29.12 -6.22
N ASP A 1136 -9.23 -29.99 -6.43
CA ASP A 1136 -9.40 -31.46 -6.46
C ASP A 1136 -10.68 -31.90 -7.19
N GLY A 1137 -10.95 -31.35 -8.39
CA GLY A 1137 -12.10 -31.73 -9.23
C GLY A 1137 -13.45 -31.14 -8.80
N TRP A 1138 -13.58 -30.67 -7.56
CA TRP A 1138 -14.79 -30.02 -7.07
C TRP A 1138 -14.95 -28.60 -7.63
N LEU A 1139 -16.11 -28.29 -8.21
CA LEU A 1139 -16.46 -26.96 -8.71
C LEU A 1139 -16.75 -26.00 -7.54
N VAL A 1140 -15.72 -25.29 -7.10
CA VAL A 1140 -15.72 -24.31 -6.00
C VAL A 1140 -16.42 -23.02 -6.40
N PHE A 1141 -16.20 -22.57 -7.62
CA PHE A 1141 -16.71 -21.30 -8.14
C PHE A 1141 -17.20 -21.43 -9.59
N ASP A 1142 -18.40 -20.92 -9.86
CA ASP A 1142 -18.87 -20.60 -11.22
C ASP A 1142 -19.39 -19.15 -11.26
N ARG A 1143 -18.82 -18.35 -12.16
CA ARG A 1143 -19.20 -16.95 -12.36
C ARG A 1143 -20.65 -16.80 -12.83
N ASN A 1144 -21.21 -17.80 -13.50
CA ASN A 1144 -22.54 -17.73 -14.11
C ASN A 1144 -23.65 -18.32 -13.23
N ASP A 1145 -23.32 -19.02 -12.15
CA ASP A 1145 -24.26 -19.60 -11.18
C ASP A 1145 -24.06 -18.95 -9.80
N PRO A 1146 -24.98 -18.09 -9.32
CA PRO A 1146 -24.89 -17.47 -8.01
C PRO A 1146 -24.76 -18.46 -6.83
N THR A 1147 -25.37 -19.65 -6.94
CA THR A 1147 -25.29 -20.70 -5.90
C THR A 1147 -23.89 -21.31 -5.79
N ARG A 1148 -23.06 -21.10 -6.82
CA ARG A 1148 -21.65 -21.47 -6.92
C ARG A 1148 -20.73 -20.26 -6.79
N ARG A 1149 -21.11 -19.27 -5.98
CA ARG A 1149 -20.21 -18.19 -5.55
C ARG A 1149 -20.10 -18.24 -4.03
N PRO A 1150 -18.98 -18.74 -3.47
CA PRO A 1150 -18.87 -18.89 -2.03
C PRO A 1150 -18.92 -17.52 -1.34
N ALA A 1151 -19.53 -17.48 -0.17
CA ALA A 1151 -19.51 -16.35 0.75
C ALA A 1151 -19.05 -16.84 2.12
N THR A 1152 -18.42 -15.97 2.90
CA THR A 1152 -18.08 -16.25 4.30
C THR A 1152 -19.24 -15.83 5.21
N ASP A 1153 -19.31 -16.41 6.40
CA ASP A 1153 -20.32 -16.09 7.42
C ASP A 1153 -20.29 -14.59 7.80
N PHE A 1154 -19.12 -13.94 7.68
CA PHE A 1154 -18.98 -12.49 7.86
C PHE A 1154 -19.84 -11.68 6.86
N ASN A 1155 -20.00 -12.15 5.62
CA ASN A 1155 -20.82 -11.48 4.61
C ASN A 1155 -22.33 -11.66 4.84
N VAL A 1156 -22.75 -12.59 5.71
CA VAL A 1156 -24.15 -12.91 5.96
C VAL A 1156 -24.82 -11.75 6.71
N GLY A 1157 -25.77 -11.09 6.03
CA GLY A 1157 -26.46 -9.90 6.54
C GLY A 1157 -25.75 -8.57 6.25
N GLN A 1158 -24.51 -8.59 5.74
CA GLN A 1158 -23.84 -7.40 5.20
C GLN A 1158 -24.14 -7.20 3.71
N ALA A 1159 -24.41 -8.29 2.96
CA ALA A 1159 -24.89 -8.20 1.59
C ALA A 1159 -26.26 -7.49 1.51
N ALA A 1160 -26.38 -6.49 0.63
CA ALA A 1160 -27.60 -5.73 0.45
C ALA A 1160 -28.78 -6.62 -0.02
N PRO A 1161 -30.03 -6.37 0.43
CA PRO A 1161 -31.20 -7.13 0.00
C PRO A 1161 -31.39 -7.04 -1.52
N GLY A 1162 -31.14 -8.15 -2.22
CA GLY A 1162 -31.23 -8.23 -3.69
C GLY A 1162 -30.10 -9.01 -4.36
N VAL A 1163 -28.96 -9.23 -3.68
CA VAL A 1163 -27.97 -10.22 -4.13
C VAL A 1163 -28.53 -11.61 -3.78
N GLY A 1164 -28.94 -12.37 -4.81
CA GLY A 1164 -29.68 -13.62 -4.65
C GLY A 1164 -28.91 -14.73 -3.93
N ARG A 1165 -29.66 -15.55 -3.20
CA ARG A 1165 -29.26 -16.91 -2.79
C ARG A 1165 -29.39 -17.88 -3.95
#